data_AF-A0A2P6VIT2-F1
#
_entry.id   AF-A0A2P6VIT2-F1
#
_cell.length_a   1.000
_cell.length_b   1.000
_cell.length_c   1.000
_cell.angle_alpha   90.00
_cell.angle_beta   90.00
_cell.angle_gamma   90.00
#
_symmetry.space_group_name_H-M   'P 1'
#
loop_
_entity.id
_entity.type
_entity.pdbx_description
1 polymer ?
#
loop_
_entity_poly.entity_id
_entity_poly.type
_entity_poly.pdbx_seq_one_letter_code
_entity_poly.pdbx_strand_id
1 'polypeptide(L)'
;MDVARAFLRLNLTLCFCDVDSVWLADPFPYFERHPHADLLVSSDALSPSNPRGDEGLEQQGAAWQMNTGLFLVRPTRGQQVARFLSEWQRRVQADSQLWGANRTLLFGVLPVAQFASGHTFFVQRLHQVQRVPLMWVHCTFQFGGSAGKRHRLREAMLWVDPPRYYEEGRLISVDLRYPDNPAGFAVQGGSDGWEGPAMVDWHLKAARQQLRQLATAFRLALALNRTLILPQLFAWCDRYWAELDHCRIPGADNTGLPFVAPLDHFAEPAGLGADANAGADHGPAISFREHSFLHNPRTPTSLLESKVVVVPTTDVAAAQRARGREGHEELLIPTSSTDRELREALAPLWAAHLLHFASLDAALGRFESAQDEAALQAAIVCRAAAMAPRLDRSKWLSKTQAKALYCLTDKELDGLDCEERTNPRAKRGPPMRLFPKEQLERAAVARWGSLAGLEAERARRQERREQRTIASYFRTAQQQEQEQQQREQAGAQGGAGEEQAEQEQQEGAMEGGQQQQGGQEQQQQPPWQQQQQQQHQHQRSPAAAGGAPSLPTLTLAGQPSWVSALPPLIAKRLCMVPRMPSAAAAADHPQPQEQQQQQEQQPQRYILYWLKTAVWGHENPALDAAAAAARSLGVPLLVASFLLASHPYASERRWRFLLEGLRDVQAELRQQGLELLIYLEGHSEEAEGQQGAASAAGAPRRRCSRSSSSSARAQVFERSAGWRALLRLASGAAAVVTEDMPVPPDADWLLALAQQLSPSLPIAAVDTACGLPMRLVGKCHEKAYSFRAASESQRSQRVSRVYAPPAGAPPLGPAAVARPALAGLPPPPPELCKAEQLGWRPLDLASLPPPHLAQRLTALLARCAGVDHSVPVVGHLPGGSTAGYARWEAFRKRGLALYAASRNSPMERVGVSRLSAYHHWGMVSPFKVAREAAMDRNAGAAKFLDEFLVWREIGFNLCLHRHALLHSLVALPSWARATLEEHARDPRAVVLPYSALDRGATGDAFWDAAQQQLAKTGELHNNARMTWGKAFLQWAPSPQAALSAALHANHRWALDGCDPASYAGVLWWFGMYDAPKSSPGTPISSSLATRSTAAAARRLPPAQYAALAV
;
A
#
# COMPACT_ATOMS: atom_id res chain seq x y z
N MET A 1 -17.76 -17.53 6.79
CA MET A 1 -18.92 -18.21 7.39
C MET A 1 -20.13 -18.33 6.46
N ASP A 2 -20.56 -17.29 5.75
CA ASP A 2 -21.71 -17.39 4.80
C ASP A 2 -21.48 -18.39 3.66
N VAL A 3 -20.27 -18.38 3.10
CA VAL A 3 -19.81 -19.37 2.11
C VAL A 3 -19.89 -20.78 2.68
N ALA A 4 -19.42 -20.98 3.92
CA ALA A 4 -19.46 -22.27 4.59
C ALA A 4 -20.89 -22.81 4.72
N ARG A 5 -21.83 -21.95 5.11
CA ARG A 5 -23.25 -22.32 5.24
C ARG A 5 -23.88 -22.69 3.90
N ALA A 6 -23.50 -22.04 2.80
CA ALA A 6 -24.00 -22.36 1.47
C ALA A 6 -23.58 -23.78 1.05
N PHE A 7 -22.32 -24.13 1.23
CA PHE A 7 -21.82 -25.47 0.87
C PHE A 7 -22.30 -26.57 1.83
N LEU A 8 -22.43 -26.28 3.13
CA LEU A 8 -22.99 -27.25 4.08
C LEU A 8 -24.46 -27.58 3.77
N ARG A 9 -25.25 -26.63 3.23
CA ARG A 9 -26.61 -26.90 2.73
C ARG A 9 -26.65 -27.83 1.52
N LEU A 10 -25.54 -27.91 0.78
CA LEU A 10 -25.35 -28.86 -0.32
C LEU A 10 -24.78 -30.20 0.17
N ASN A 11 -24.74 -30.43 1.49
CA ASN A 11 -24.20 -31.63 2.11
C ASN A 11 -22.72 -31.89 1.79
N LEU A 12 -21.93 -30.82 1.65
CA LEU A 12 -20.50 -30.89 1.38
C LEU A 12 -19.68 -30.65 2.65
N THR A 13 -18.66 -31.48 2.87
CA THR A 13 -17.62 -31.27 3.89
C THR A 13 -16.68 -30.15 3.44
N LEU A 14 -16.31 -29.27 4.38
CA LEU A 14 -15.46 -28.12 4.10
C LEU A 14 -14.18 -28.15 4.92
N CYS A 15 -13.05 -27.99 4.24
CA CYS A 15 -11.75 -27.78 4.89
C CYS A 15 -11.37 -26.30 4.72
N PHE A 16 -11.20 -25.60 5.84
CA PHE A 16 -10.70 -24.23 5.89
C PHE A 16 -9.25 -24.23 6.34
N CYS A 17 -8.42 -23.46 5.64
CA CYS A 17 -6.98 -23.42 5.87
C CYS A 17 -6.49 -21.99 5.64
N ASP A 18 -5.65 -21.49 6.53
CA ASP A 18 -5.01 -20.19 6.38
C ASP A 18 -4.05 -20.17 5.18
N VAL A 19 -3.92 -19.00 4.55
CA VAL A 19 -3.14 -18.82 3.31
C VAL A 19 -1.63 -18.98 3.52
N ASP A 20 -1.17 -18.83 4.75
CA ASP A 20 0.22 -18.93 5.19
C ASP A 20 0.48 -20.28 5.88
N SER A 21 0.02 -21.34 5.25
CA SER A 21 0.26 -22.72 5.67
C SER A 21 0.62 -23.61 4.48
N VAL A 22 1.23 -24.77 4.74
CA VAL A 22 1.71 -25.70 3.73
C VAL A 22 1.19 -27.10 4.01
N TRP A 23 0.58 -27.72 3.00
CA TRP A 23 0.20 -29.13 3.00
C TRP A 23 1.34 -29.98 2.45
N LEU A 24 1.74 -31.01 3.20
CA LEU A 24 2.83 -31.92 2.82
C LEU A 24 2.34 -33.30 2.43
N ALA A 25 1.11 -33.64 2.83
CA ALA A 25 0.42 -34.86 2.47
C ALA A 25 -1.07 -34.58 2.29
N ASP A 26 -1.77 -35.49 1.62
CA ASP A 26 -3.23 -35.48 1.57
C ASP A 26 -3.81 -35.72 2.98
N PRO A 27 -4.58 -34.77 3.54
CA PRO A 27 -5.12 -34.90 4.88
C PRO A 27 -6.43 -35.70 4.95
N PHE A 28 -7.08 -35.97 3.82
CA PHE A 28 -8.39 -36.63 3.82
C PHE A 28 -8.36 -38.06 4.39
N PRO A 29 -7.36 -38.91 4.08
CA PRO A 29 -7.23 -40.22 4.73
C PRO A 29 -7.16 -40.13 6.26
N TYR A 30 -6.48 -39.11 6.80
CA TYR A 30 -6.44 -38.87 8.25
C TYR A 30 -7.81 -38.46 8.77
N PHE A 31 -8.47 -37.51 8.11
CA PHE A 31 -9.79 -37.02 8.52
C PHE A 31 -10.84 -38.13 8.53
N GLU A 32 -10.79 -39.05 7.57
CA GLU A 32 -11.70 -40.20 7.46
C GLU A 32 -11.58 -41.19 8.62
N ARG A 33 -10.44 -41.26 9.32
CA ARG A 33 -10.30 -42.04 10.57
C ARG A 33 -11.18 -41.53 11.71
N HIS A 34 -11.66 -40.28 11.62
CA HIS A 34 -12.46 -39.63 12.65
C HIS A 34 -13.83 -39.18 12.10
N PRO A 35 -14.70 -40.11 11.64
CA PRO A 35 -15.96 -39.78 10.95
C PRO A 35 -17.01 -39.19 11.90
N HIS A 36 -16.87 -39.43 13.20
CA HIS A 36 -17.80 -38.97 14.23
C HIS A 36 -17.52 -37.54 14.71
N ALA A 37 -16.39 -36.93 14.32
CA ALA A 37 -16.10 -35.54 14.64
C ALA A 37 -16.89 -34.61 13.71
N ASP A 38 -17.67 -33.70 14.27
CA ASP A 38 -18.42 -32.70 13.52
C ASP A 38 -17.49 -31.58 13.03
N LEU A 39 -16.49 -31.26 13.87
CA LEU A 39 -15.40 -30.34 13.58
C LEU A 39 -14.05 -30.98 13.94
N LEU A 40 -13.08 -30.86 13.05
CA LEU A 40 -11.67 -31.06 13.38
C LEU A 40 -10.97 -29.71 13.33
N VAL A 41 -10.09 -29.41 14.27
CA VAL A 41 -9.43 -28.10 14.37
C VAL A 41 -7.99 -28.22 14.81
N SER A 42 -7.11 -27.38 14.27
CA SER A 42 -5.72 -27.25 14.70
C SER A 42 -5.59 -26.63 16.10
N SER A 43 -4.42 -26.72 16.71
CA SER A 43 -4.10 -26.10 18.01
C SER A 43 -2.75 -25.40 17.97
N ASP A 44 -2.61 -24.34 18.79
CA ASP A 44 -1.33 -23.68 19.07
C ASP A 44 -0.60 -24.28 20.29
N ALA A 45 -1.09 -25.41 20.83
CA ALA A 45 -0.40 -26.12 21.90
C ALA A 45 1.04 -26.48 21.49
N LEU A 46 1.97 -26.21 22.41
CA LEU A 46 3.40 -26.42 22.20
C LEU A 46 3.90 -27.75 22.77
N SER A 47 3.07 -28.44 23.56
CA SER A 47 3.31 -29.77 24.08
C SER A 47 2.28 -30.75 23.52
N PRO A 48 2.72 -31.90 22.99
CA PRO A 48 1.81 -32.95 22.57
C PRO A 48 1.24 -33.66 23.80
N SER A 49 -0.07 -33.93 23.80
CA SER A 49 -0.71 -34.77 24.81
C SER A 49 -0.62 -36.26 24.47
N ASN A 50 -0.33 -36.58 23.21
CA ASN A 50 -0.24 -37.95 22.72
C ASN A 50 1.12 -38.60 23.03
N PRO A 51 1.16 -39.90 23.32
CA PRO A 51 2.40 -40.66 23.43
C PRO A 51 3.20 -40.67 22.11
N ARG A 52 4.50 -40.97 22.22
CA ARG A 52 5.39 -41.09 21.07
C ARG A 52 4.90 -42.15 20.09
N GLY A 53 4.78 -41.77 18.82
CA GLY A 53 4.28 -42.61 17.73
C GLY A 53 2.76 -42.70 17.65
N ASP A 54 2.01 -42.05 18.55
CA ASP A 54 0.55 -42.01 18.49
C ASP A 54 0.09 -40.92 17.51
N GLU A 55 -0.69 -41.35 16.51
CA GLU A 55 -1.24 -40.49 15.48
C GLU A 55 -2.67 -40.00 15.76
N GLY A 56 -3.26 -40.35 16.90
CA GLY A 56 -4.61 -39.97 17.29
C GLY A 56 -4.82 -38.46 17.44
N LEU A 57 -6.08 -38.07 17.68
CA LEU A 57 -6.41 -36.68 18.07
C LEU A 57 -5.78 -36.35 19.43
N GLU A 58 -5.50 -35.08 19.70
CA GLU A 58 -4.98 -34.65 21.00
C GLU A 58 -5.99 -35.00 22.13
N GLN A 59 -5.47 -35.55 23.22
CA GLN A 59 -6.20 -35.87 24.44
C GLN A 59 -6.29 -34.65 25.40
N GLN A 60 -6.99 -34.79 26.52
CA GLN A 60 -7.34 -33.65 27.40
C GLN A 60 -6.12 -32.80 27.81
N GLY A 61 -6.24 -31.48 27.61
CA GLY A 61 -5.20 -30.47 27.87
C GLY A 61 -5.11 -29.41 26.75
N ALA A 62 -5.19 -29.83 25.49
CA ALA A 62 -5.12 -28.96 24.30
C ALA A 62 -6.43 -28.20 23.99
N ALA A 63 -7.55 -28.55 24.63
CA ALA A 63 -8.87 -27.97 24.38
C ALA A 63 -8.92 -26.44 24.57
N TRP A 64 -8.02 -25.86 25.38
CA TRP A 64 -7.98 -24.43 25.66
C TRP A 64 -7.18 -23.61 24.64
N GLN A 65 -6.48 -24.25 23.70
CA GLN A 65 -5.57 -23.60 22.74
C GLN A 65 -5.88 -23.95 21.29
N MET A 66 -7.17 -24.14 20.96
CA MET A 66 -7.61 -24.33 19.58
C MET A 66 -7.29 -23.08 18.73
N ASN A 67 -6.75 -23.31 17.52
CA ASN A 67 -6.47 -22.28 16.54
C ASN A 67 -7.29 -22.53 15.26
N THR A 68 -7.82 -21.46 14.67
CA THR A 68 -8.58 -21.48 13.41
C THR A 68 -7.74 -21.62 12.13
N GLY A 69 -6.43 -21.87 12.23
CA GLY A 69 -5.52 -21.98 11.09
C GLY A 69 -5.84 -23.14 10.16
N LEU A 70 -6.40 -24.22 10.72
CA LEU A 70 -7.00 -25.32 9.98
C LEU A 70 -8.26 -25.79 10.73
N PHE A 71 -9.38 -25.87 10.03
CA PHE A 71 -10.54 -26.58 10.54
C PHE A 71 -11.38 -27.24 9.45
N LEU A 72 -11.74 -28.50 9.68
CA LEU A 72 -12.68 -29.27 8.88
C LEU A 72 -14.07 -29.17 9.50
N VAL A 73 -15.09 -28.94 8.68
CA VAL A 73 -16.48 -28.82 9.10
C VAL A 73 -17.35 -29.77 8.28
N ARG A 74 -18.07 -30.66 8.96
CA ARG A 74 -18.96 -31.64 8.31
C ARG A 74 -20.43 -31.23 8.39
N PRO A 75 -21.25 -31.62 7.39
CA PRO A 75 -22.70 -31.48 7.49
C PRO A 75 -23.26 -32.52 8.48
N THR A 76 -23.78 -32.09 9.62
CA THR A 76 -24.42 -32.97 10.62
C THR A 76 -25.92 -33.14 10.40
N ARG A 77 -26.45 -34.30 10.80
CA ARG A 77 -27.90 -34.56 10.87
C ARG A 77 -28.54 -33.56 11.85
N GLY A 78 -29.38 -32.65 11.35
CA GLY A 78 -30.12 -31.69 12.17
C GLY A 78 -29.60 -30.25 12.19
N GLN A 79 -28.76 -29.83 11.23
CA GLN A 79 -28.26 -28.45 11.07
C GLN A 79 -27.49 -27.87 12.27
N GLN A 80 -27.03 -28.69 13.21
CA GLN A 80 -26.37 -28.26 14.45
C GLN A 80 -25.09 -27.46 14.15
N VAL A 81 -24.27 -27.93 13.22
CA VAL A 81 -23.06 -27.24 12.77
C VAL A 81 -23.39 -25.89 12.11
N ALA A 82 -24.43 -25.81 11.28
CA ALA A 82 -24.85 -24.55 10.67
C ALA A 82 -25.36 -23.53 11.70
N ARG A 83 -26.03 -24.00 12.76
CA ARG A 83 -26.43 -23.17 13.91
C ARG A 83 -25.21 -22.69 14.69
N PHE A 84 -24.25 -23.56 14.97
CA PHE A 84 -22.98 -23.19 15.61
C PHE A 84 -22.21 -22.17 14.80
N LEU A 85 -22.04 -22.33 13.49
CA LEU A 85 -21.37 -21.32 12.66
C LEU A 85 -22.12 -19.97 12.65
N SER A 86 -23.45 -20.00 12.73
CA SER A 86 -24.27 -18.78 12.82
C SER A 86 -24.15 -18.10 14.18
N GLU A 87 -24.10 -18.90 15.26
CA GLU A 87 -23.85 -18.44 16.63
C GLU A 87 -22.43 -17.87 16.75
N TRP A 88 -21.44 -18.58 16.24
CA TRP A 88 -20.04 -18.18 16.25
C TRP A 88 -19.84 -16.89 15.46
N GLN A 89 -20.42 -16.77 14.26
CA GLN A 89 -20.41 -15.53 13.49
C GLN A 89 -21.05 -14.37 14.26
N ARG A 90 -22.20 -14.59 14.90
CA ARG A 90 -22.89 -13.56 15.69
C ARG A 90 -22.09 -13.15 16.93
N ARG A 91 -21.46 -14.10 17.62
CA ARG A 91 -20.68 -13.85 18.86
C ARG A 91 -19.32 -13.23 18.58
N VAL A 92 -18.61 -13.65 17.53
CA VAL A 92 -17.36 -13.01 17.06
C VAL A 92 -17.61 -11.56 16.66
N GLN A 93 -18.80 -11.24 16.18
CA GLN A 93 -19.22 -9.87 15.87
C GLN A 93 -19.62 -9.03 17.11
N ALA A 94 -19.76 -9.65 18.29
CA ALA A 94 -20.31 -9.02 19.50
C ALA A 94 -19.25 -8.68 20.59
N ASP A 95 -18.28 -9.56 20.92
CA ASP A 95 -17.06 -9.25 21.71
C ASP A 95 -16.09 -10.46 21.79
N SER A 96 -14.84 -10.23 22.23
CA SER A 96 -13.65 -11.10 22.07
C SER A 96 -13.23 -11.95 23.28
N GLN A 97 -14.07 -12.16 24.31
CA GLN A 97 -13.74 -13.04 25.45
C GLN A 97 -14.76 -14.20 25.67
N LEU A 98 -14.35 -15.38 25.16
CA LEU A 98 -14.60 -16.77 25.64
C LEU A 98 -16.06 -17.35 25.73
N TRP A 99 -16.14 -18.63 26.14
CA TRP A 99 -16.83 -19.79 25.53
C TRP A 99 -18.30 -20.09 25.91
N GLY A 100 -18.93 -21.00 25.16
CA GLY A 100 -20.14 -21.74 25.57
C GLY A 100 -20.35 -23.05 24.80
N ALA A 101 -20.21 -24.18 25.48
CA ALA A 101 -20.51 -25.51 24.97
C ALA A 101 -22.01 -25.83 25.15
N ASN A 102 -22.73 -26.01 24.04
CA ASN A 102 -23.89 -26.90 24.07
C ASN A 102 -23.37 -28.30 23.72
N ARG A 103 -23.71 -29.31 24.54
CA ARG A 103 -23.20 -30.71 24.49
C ARG A 103 -23.67 -31.50 23.24
N THR A 104 -23.76 -30.85 22.09
CA THR A 104 -24.35 -31.37 20.85
C THR A 104 -23.38 -31.36 19.67
N LEU A 105 -22.15 -30.85 19.83
CA LEU A 105 -21.11 -30.89 18.79
C LEU A 105 -19.87 -31.62 19.29
N LEU A 106 -19.37 -32.53 18.47
CA LEU A 106 -18.16 -33.30 18.69
C LEU A 106 -16.98 -32.62 18.00
N PHE A 107 -16.05 -32.11 18.81
CA PHE A 107 -14.79 -31.51 18.34
C PHE A 107 -13.65 -32.51 18.48
N GLY A 108 -12.82 -32.60 17.45
CA GLY A 108 -11.51 -33.23 17.51
C GLY A 108 -10.40 -32.20 17.35
N VAL A 109 -9.39 -32.24 18.22
CA VAL A 109 -8.19 -31.41 18.09
C VAL A 109 -7.14 -32.23 17.35
N LEU A 110 -6.64 -31.67 16.24
CA LEU A 110 -5.62 -32.32 15.42
C LEU A 110 -4.27 -32.37 16.16
N PRO A 111 -3.49 -33.46 16.02
CA PRO A 111 -2.24 -33.63 16.75
C PRO A 111 -1.19 -32.59 16.36
N VAL A 112 -0.67 -31.84 17.34
CA VAL A 112 0.25 -30.71 17.12
C VAL A 112 1.61 -31.16 16.57
N ALA A 113 1.92 -32.45 16.66
CA ALA A 113 3.09 -33.03 16.03
C ALA A 113 2.91 -33.28 14.52
N GLN A 114 1.70 -33.55 14.02
CA GLN A 114 1.45 -33.81 12.59
C GLN A 114 0.85 -32.60 11.86
N PHE A 115 0.04 -31.82 12.56
CA PHE A 115 -0.56 -30.56 12.12
C PHE A 115 0.09 -29.41 12.87
N ALA A 116 1.34 -29.15 12.50
CA ALA A 116 2.25 -28.39 13.32
C ALA A 116 2.03 -26.87 13.21
N SER A 117 2.05 -26.20 14.36
CA SER A 117 2.28 -24.76 14.45
C SER A 117 3.72 -24.42 14.06
N GLY A 118 4.02 -23.15 13.84
CA GLY A 118 5.37 -22.82 13.41
C GLY A 118 6.41 -22.97 14.51
N HIS A 119 6.05 -22.92 15.79
CA HIS A 119 7.00 -23.27 16.85
C HIS A 119 7.27 -24.78 16.88
N THR A 120 6.20 -25.60 16.87
CA THR A 120 6.31 -27.06 16.94
C THR A 120 7.04 -27.65 15.73
N PHE A 121 6.93 -27.04 14.54
CA PHE A 121 7.69 -27.46 13.37
C PHE A 121 9.12 -26.87 13.32
N PHE A 122 9.25 -25.55 13.28
CA PHE A 122 10.53 -24.91 12.92
C PHE A 122 11.54 -24.86 14.06
N VAL A 123 11.09 -24.89 15.32
CA VAL A 123 11.94 -24.84 16.52
C VAL A 123 12.07 -26.22 17.14
N GLN A 124 10.94 -26.79 17.59
CA GLN A 124 10.95 -28.07 18.31
C GLN A 124 11.18 -29.29 17.40
N ARG A 125 10.83 -29.19 16.12
CA ARG A 125 10.77 -30.33 15.18
C ARG A 125 9.97 -31.50 15.76
N LEU A 126 8.83 -31.18 16.35
CA LEU A 126 8.06 -32.07 17.21
C LEU A 126 7.64 -33.37 16.51
N HIS A 127 7.33 -33.32 15.21
CA HIS A 127 7.08 -34.52 14.41
C HIS A 127 8.23 -35.55 14.43
N GLN A 128 9.49 -35.08 14.45
CA GLN A 128 10.69 -35.92 14.52
C GLN A 128 10.87 -36.49 15.92
N VAL A 129 10.64 -35.66 16.93
CA VAL A 129 10.67 -36.07 18.34
C VAL A 129 9.62 -37.17 18.58
N GLN A 130 8.39 -36.91 18.14
CA GLN A 130 7.24 -37.81 18.28
C GLN A 130 7.25 -38.99 17.30
N ARG A 131 8.12 -38.96 16.27
CA ARG A 131 8.23 -40.00 15.22
C ARG A 131 6.91 -40.26 14.49
N VAL A 132 6.22 -39.18 14.12
CA VAL A 132 4.95 -39.22 13.38
C VAL A 132 5.09 -38.47 12.05
N PRO A 133 4.31 -38.82 11.01
CA PRO A 133 4.37 -38.12 9.73
C PRO A 133 3.89 -36.66 9.87
N LEU A 134 4.54 -35.74 9.18
CA LEU A 134 4.13 -34.35 9.13
C LEU A 134 3.14 -34.15 7.97
N MET A 135 1.94 -33.64 8.27
CA MET A 135 0.87 -33.46 7.29
C MET A 135 0.70 -32.00 6.87
N TRP A 136 0.83 -31.09 7.83
CA TRP A 136 0.53 -29.67 7.64
C TRP A 136 1.40 -28.81 8.53
N VAL A 137 1.79 -27.64 8.02
CA VAL A 137 2.60 -26.65 8.75
C VAL A 137 1.94 -25.29 8.65
N HIS A 138 1.63 -24.70 9.80
CA HIS A 138 1.15 -23.32 9.93
C HIS A 138 2.31 -22.36 10.19
N CYS A 139 2.37 -21.23 9.48
CA CYS A 139 3.28 -20.16 9.84
C CYS A 139 2.75 -19.29 11.01
N THR A 140 2.64 -19.90 12.21
CA THR A 140 2.45 -19.24 13.53
C THR A 140 3.72 -19.25 14.40
N PHE A 141 3.85 -18.32 15.36
CA PHE A 141 5.08 -18.10 16.17
C PHE A 141 6.32 -17.66 15.35
N GLN A 142 6.13 -16.82 14.32
CA GLN A 142 7.17 -16.16 13.51
C GLN A 142 7.23 -14.66 13.79
N PHE A 143 8.41 -14.09 13.62
CA PHE A 143 8.68 -12.66 13.64
C PHE A 143 8.94 -12.15 12.20
N GLY A 144 8.75 -10.85 11.97
CA GLY A 144 9.06 -10.23 10.67
C GLY A 144 7.98 -10.38 9.59
N GLY A 145 6.73 -10.66 9.99
CA GLY A 145 5.56 -10.66 9.10
C GLY A 145 5.70 -11.61 7.91
N SER A 146 5.19 -11.23 6.74
CA SER A 146 5.23 -12.08 5.53
C SER A 146 6.65 -12.41 5.06
N ALA A 147 7.61 -11.50 5.24
CA ALA A 147 9.01 -11.73 4.87
C ALA A 147 9.65 -12.79 5.77
N GLY A 148 9.39 -12.73 7.07
CA GLY A 148 9.81 -13.75 8.03
C GLY A 148 9.19 -15.12 7.75
N LYS A 149 7.87 -15.18 7.51
CA LYS A 149 7.17 -16.42 7.16
C LYS A 149 7.75 -17.08 5.90
N ARG A 150 7.97 -16.29 4.84
CA ARG A 150 8.59 -16.78 3.60
C ARG A 150 10.00 -17.31 3.84
N HIS A 151 10.82 -16.56 4.58
CA HIS A 151 12.19 -16.98 4.86
C HIS A 151 12.23 -18.27 5.67
N ARG A 152 11.35 -18.41 6.67
CA ARG A 152 11.25 -19.63 7.48
C ARG A 152 10.85 -20.86 6.66
N LEU A 153 9.93 -20.68 5.70
CA LEU A 153 9.59 -21.73 4.74
C LEU A 153 10.75 -22.08 3.79
N ARG A 154 11.60 -21.11 3.41
CA ARG A 154 12.84 -21.37 2.66
C ARG A 154 13.85 -22.14 3.49
N GLU A 155 14.10 -21.74 4.73
CA GLU A 155 14.99 -22.45 5.67
C GLU A 155 14.56 -23.92 5.83
N ALA A 156 13.25 -24.19 5.87
CA ALA A 156 12.70 -25.55 5.89
C ALA A 156 12.54 -26.22 4.52
N MET A 157 12.94 -25.57 3.42
CA MET A 157 12.82 -26.06 2.03
C MET A 157 11.37 -26.34 1.57
N LEU A 158 10.39 -25.72 2.23
CA LEU A 158 8.96 -25.81 1.91
C LEU A 158 8.49 -24.68 0.97
N TRP A 159 9.27 -23.63 0.80
CA TRP A 159 8.98 -22.57 -0.17
C TRP A 159 9.59 -22.90 -1.54
N VAL A 160 8.81 -22.71 -2.60
CA VAL A 160 9.25 -22.91 -3.98
C VAL A 160 9.46 -21.55 -4.64
N ASP A 161 10.72 -21.20 -4.91
CA ASP A 161 11.06 -20.03 -5.71
C ASP A 161 11.17 -20.39 -7.21
N PRO A 162 11.13 -19.39 -8.11
CA PRO A 162 11.40 -19.61 -9.53
C PRO A 162 12.81 -20.20 -9.78
N PRO A 163 13.05 -20.98 -10.85
CA PRO A 163 14.33 -21.66 -11.12
C PRO A 163 15.57 -20.76 -10.99
N ARG A 164 15.49 -19.53 -11.50
CA ARG A 164 16.55 -18.51 -11.36
C ARG A 164 17.07 -18.29 -9.94
N TYR A 165 16.25 -18.49 -8.91
CA TYR A 165 16.67 -18.32 -7.52
C TYR A 165 17.76 -19.32 -7.12
N TYR A 166 17.64 -20.55 -7.67
CA TYR A 166 18.53 -21.68 -7.44
C TYR A 166 19.68 -21.72 -8.44
N GLU A 167 19.47 -21.27 -9.67
CA GLU A 167 20.44 -21.37 -10.78
C GLU A 167 21.35 -20.14 -10.93
N GLU A 168 20.85 -18.94 -10.61
CA GLU A 168 21.58 -17.70 -10.88
C GLU A 168 22.36 -17.20 -9.67
N GLY A 169 23.49 -16.56 -9.98
CA GLY A 169 24.25 -15.75 -9.03
C GLY A 169 25.63 -16.33 -8.72
N ARG A 170 26.48 -15.48 -8.16
CA ARG A 170 27.77 -15.87 -7.59
C ARG A 170 27.65 -15.88 -6.09
N LEU A 171 27.94 -17.03 -5.50
CA LEU A 171 27.64 -17.34 -4.13
C LEU A 171 28.91 -17.32 -3.28
N ILE A 172 28.75 -16.94 -2.02
CA ILE A 172 29.73 -17.12 -0.97
C ILE A 172 29.07 -17.85 0.20
N SER A 173 29.73 -18.88 0.71
CA SER A 173 29.36 -19.59 1.94
C SER A 173 30.50 -19.49 2.94
N VAL A 174 30.18 -19.60 4.23
CA VAL A 174 31.14 -19.39 5.32
C VAL A 174 30.88 -20.38 6.45
N ASP A 175 31.95 -20.82 7.11
CA ASP A 175 31.85 -21.56 8.37
C ASP A 175 31.98 -20.61 9.56
N LEU A 176 31.07 -20.74 10.52
CA LEU A 176 31.12 -20.00 11.78
C LEU A 176 31.79 -20.85 12.86
N ARG A 177 32.54 -20.17 13.74
CA ARG A 177 32.97 -20.76 15.01
C ARG A 177 31.90 -20.56 16.06
N TYR A 178 31.14 -21.60 16.30
CA TYR A 178 30.07 -21.60 17.30
C TYR A 178 30.65 -21.57 18.71
N PRO A 179 29.99 -20.88 19.66
CA PRO A 179 30.35 -20.94 21.08
C PRO A 179 30.23 -22.37 21.63
N ASP A 180 31.16 -22.79 22.46
CA ASP A 180 31.02 -24.01 23.26
C ASP A 180 29.82 -23.91 24.21
N ASN A 181 29.28 -25.04 24.68
CA ASN A 181 28.25 -24.99 25.71
C ASN A 181 28.82 -24.42 27.03
N PRO A 182 27.99 -23.77 27.86
CA PRO A 182 28.44 -23.33 29.17
C PRO A 182 28.93 -24.52 30.01
N ALA A 183 29.92 -24.30 30.87
CA ALA A 183 30.43 -25.36 31.74
C ALA A 183 29.31 -25.95 32.61
N GLY A 184 29.20 -27.28 32.63
CA GLY A 184 28.15 -28.01 33.36
C GLY A 184 26.80 -28.10 32.62
N PHE A 185 26.67 -27.56 31.41
CA PHE A 185 25.44 -27.65 30.62
C PHE A 185 25.35 -28.99 29.87
N ALA A 186 24.27 -29.76 30.12
CA ALA A 186 23.96 -31.00 29.42
C ALA A 186 22.97 -30.76 28.27
N VAL A 187 23.26 -31.34 27.10
CA VAL A 187 22.47 -31.17 25.86
C VAL A 187 21.12 -31.91 25.90
N GLN A 188 20.98 -32.92 26.77
CA GLN A 188 19.75 -33.71 26.94
C GLN A 188 19.50 -33.96 28.42
N GLY A 189 18.50 -33.28 28.98
CA GLY A 189 18.00 -33.50 30.35
C GLY A 189 18.56 -32.50 31.37
N GLY A 190 17.64 -31.79 32.02
CA GLY A 190 17.79 -31.07 33.30
C GLY A 190 19.10 -30.31 33.49
N SER A 191 19.10 -29.01 33.24
CA SER A 191 20.24 -28.17 33.53
C SER A 191 20.22 -27.70 34.99
N ASP A 192 20.60 -28.58 35.92
CA ASP A 192 20.83 -28.18 37.31
C ASP A 192 21.83 -27.01 37.33
N GLY A 193 21.36 -25.81 37.68
CA GLY A 193 22.16 -24.59 37.80
C GLY A 193 22.16 -23.62 36.60
N TRP A 194 21.54 -23.95 35.46
CA TRP A 194 21.36 -23.01 34.32
C TRP A 194 19.89 -22.64 34.10
N GLU A 195 19.13 -22.51 35.18
CA GLU A 195 17.74 -22.08 35.17
C GLU A 195 17.66 -20.55 35.34
N GLY A 196 16.95 -19.86 34.44
CA GLY A 196 16.67 -18.43 34.57
C GLY A 196 17.76 -17.49 34.00
N PRO A 197 18.09 -16.36 34.66
CA PRO A 197 18.85 -15.26 34.05
C PRO A 197 20.24 -15.60 33.52
N ALA A 198 20.95 -16.55 34.15
CA ALA A 198 22.29 -16.94 33.73
C ALA A 198 22.32 -17.55 32.31
N MET A 199 21.29 -18.32 31.96
CA MET A 199 21.17 -18.92 30.63
C MET A 199 20.81 -17.88 29.57
N VAL A 200 19.99 -16.89 29.93
CA VAL A 200 19.68 -15.74 29.08
C VAL A 200 20.96 -14.94 28.80
N ASP A 201 21.76 -14.65 29.82
CA ASP A 201 23.04 -13.94 29.67
C ASP A 201 24.02 -14.72 28.80
N TRP A 202 24.10 -16.04 29.00
CA TRP A 202 24.88 -16.92 28.14
C TRP A 202 24.40 -16.86 26.69
N HIS A 203 23.09 -17.01 26.46
CA HIS A 203 22.50 -16.93 25.13
C HIS A 203 22.83 -15.60 24.45
N LEU A 204 22.72 -14.47 25.16
CA LEU A 204 23.05 -13.15 24.61
C LEU A 204 24.54 -13.04 24.26
N LYS A 205 25.44 -13.62 25.06
CA LYS A 205 26.88 -13.68 24.78
C LYS A 205 27.17 -14.55 23.54
N ALA A 206 26.59 -15.74 23.50
CA ALA A 206 26.71 -16.70 22.40
C ALA A 206 26.14 -16.13 21.08
N ALA A 207 25.00 -15.45 21.15
CA ALA A 207 24.40 -14.74 20.02
C ALA A 207 25.33 -13.65 19.49
N ARG A 208 25.86 -12.77 20.35
CA ARG A 208 26.79 -11.71 19.95
C ARG A 208 28.04 -12.24 19.23
N GLN A 209 28.57 -13.39 19.64
CA GLN A 209 29.72 -14.02 18.97
C GLN A 209 29.37 -14.45 17.53
N GLN A 210 28.23 -15.12 17.33
CA GLN A 210 27.79 -15.55 16.00
C GLN A 210 27.48 -14.35 15.09
N LEU A 211 26.80 -13.33 15.62
CA LEU A 211 26.42 -12.14 14.86
C LEU A 211 27.62 -11.31 14.40
N ARG A 212 28.71 -11.26 15.20
CA ARG A 212 29.97 -10.60 14.81
C ARG A 212 30.62 -11.30 13.62
N GLN A 213 30.61 -12.63 13.59
CA GLN A 213 31.16 -13.39 12.47
C GLN A 213 30.27 -13.25 11.23
N LEU A 214 28.95 -13.28 11.41
CA LEU A 214 28.02 -13.04 10.31
C LEU A 214 28.17 -11.63 9.71
N ALA A 215 28.46 -10.62 10.53
CA ALA A 215 28.84 -9.29 10.03
C ALA A 215 30.10 -9.33 9.15
N THR A 216 31.13 -10.10 9.52
CA THR A 216 32.31 -10.33 8.68
C THR A 216 31.97 -11.05 7.37
N ALA A 217 31.05 -12.02 7.39
CA ALA A 217 30.59 -12.69 6.18
C ALA A 217 29.89 -11.72 5.20
N PHE A 218 29.07 -10.79 5.71
CA PHE A 218 28.49 -9.71 4.90
C PHE A 218 29.58 -8.78 4.31
N ARG A 219 30.66 -8.50 5.04
CA ARG A 219 31.81 -7.73 4.52
C ARG A 219 32.45 -8.42 3.31
N LEU A 220 32.70 -9.71 3.41
CA LEU A 220 33.29 -10.51 2.34
C LEU A 220 32.38 -10.57 1.12
N ALA A 221 31.08 -10.83 1.34
CA ALA A 221 30.07 -10.85 0.28
C ALA A 221 30.03 -9.53 -0.50
N LEU A 222 30.09 -8.39 0.21
CA LEU A 222 30.14 -7.08 -0.44
C LEU A 222 31.46 -6.87 -1.20
N ALA A 223 32.62 -7.12 -0.57
CA ALA A 223 33.93 -6.90 -1.17
C ALA A 223 34.12 -7.67 -2.50
N LEU A 224 33.50 -8.86 -2.58
CA LEU A 224 33.57 -9.75 -3.73
C LEU A 224 32.36 -9.63 -4.67
N ASN A 225 31.38 -8.78 -4.33
CA ASN A 225 30.10 -8.63 -5.04
C ASN A 225 29.37 -9.98 -5.28
N ARG A 226 29.22 -10.75 -4.20
CA ARG A 226 28.59 -12.09 -4.21
C ARG A 226 27.40 -12.16 -3.27
N THR A 227 26.46 -13.04 -3.57
CA THR A 227 25.29 -13.35 -2.74
C THR A 227 25.73 -14.25 -1.58
N LEU A 228 25.45 -13.82 -0.34
CA LEU A 228 25.81 -14.59 0.86
C LEU A 228 24.82 -15.72 1.11
N ILE A 229 25.30 -16.95 1.25
CA ILE A 229 24.53 -18.04 1.85
C ILE A 229 24.71 -17.92 3.35
N LEU A 230 23.62 -17.64 4.08
CA LEU A 230 23.66 -17.47 5.52
C LEU A 230 24.09 -18.80 6.18
N PRO A 231 24.96 -18.77 7.20
CA PRO A 231 25.25 -19.97 7.99
C PRO A 231 24.08 -20.31 8.92
N GLN A 232 24.06 -21.54 9.45
CA GLN A 232 23.16 -21.88 10.55
C GLN A 232 23.50 -21.04 11.79
N LEU A 233 22.49 -20.78 12.62
CA LEU A 233 22.65 -20.08 13.89
C LEU A 233 22.08 -20.93 15.01
N PHE A 234 22.75 -20.95 16.16
CA PHE A 234 22.34 -21.72 17.32
C PHE A 234 21.84 -20.81 18.43
N ALA A 235 20.66 -21.12 18.97
CA ALA A 235 20.08 -20.43 20.10
C ALA A 235 20.01 -21.34 21.33
N TRP A 236 20.26 -20.73 22.48
CA TRP A 236 20.17 -21.34 23.80
C TRP A 236 18.95 -20.87 24.58
N CYS A 237 18.20 -19.90 24.04
CA CYS A 237 16.90 -19.48 24.55
C CYS A 237 15.97 -19.13 23.38
N ASP A 238 14.67 -19.35 23.56
CA ASP A 238 13.63 -18.90 22.63
C ASP A 238 13.55 -17.37 22.57
N ARG A 239 13.19 -16.85 21.40
CA ARG A 239 12.93 -15.42 21.21
C ARG A 239 11.53 -15.05 21.72
N TYR A 240 11.32 -15.08 23.03
CA TYR A 240 10.04 -14.69 23.65
C TYR A 240 10.26 -13.96 25.00
N TRP A 241 10.71 -12.72 24.92
CA TRP A 241 11.22 -11.94 26.07
C TRP A 241 10.19 -11.43 27.08
N ALA A 242 8.91 -11.78 26.89
CA ALA A 242 7.85 -11.41 27.83
C ALA A 242 7.84 -12.34 29.05
N GLU A 243 8.02 -13.65 28.84
CA GLU A 243 7.99 -14.68 29.87
C GLU A 243 8.62 -15.96 29.32
N LEU A 244 9.83 -16.32 29.76
CA LEU A 244 10.50 -17.57 29.36
C LEU A 244 10.52 -18.53 30.55
N ASP A 245 10.24 -19.80 30.29
CA ASP A 245 10.36 -20.89 31.26
C ASP A 245 11.58 -21.74 30.90
N HIS A 246 12.59 -21.76 31.76
CA HIS A 246 13.90 -22.40 31.48
C HIS A 246 14.44 -22.10 30.06
N CYS A 247 14.39 -20.83 29.66
CA CYS A 247 14.79 -20.36 28.33
C CYS A 247 13.95 -20.87 27.14
N ARG A 248 12.74 -21.34 27.39
CA ARG A 248 11.77 -21.79 26.37
C ARG A 248 10.48 -20.98 26.46
N ILE A 249 9.70 -21.00 25.39
CA ILE A 249 8.30 -20.54 25.49
C ILE A 249 7.54 -21.49 26.44
N PRO A 250 6.69 -20.97 27.35
CA PRO A 250 5.89 -21.83 28.23
C PRO A 250 5.15 -22.93 27.45
N GLY A 251 5.32 -24.18 27.89
CA GLY A 251 4.76 -25.36 27.23
C GLY A 251 5.59 -25.91 26.05
N ALA A 252 6.80 -25.41 25.81
CA ALA A 252 7.72 -25.94 24.80
C ALA A 252 8.81 -26.85 25.40
N ASP A 253 8.48 -27.66 26.40
CA ASP A 253 9.43 -28.43 27.21
C ASP A 253 10.26 -29.43 26.40
N ASN A 254 9.75 -29.83 25.22
CA ASN A 254 10.42 -30.71 24.28
C ASN A 254 11.53 -30.03 23.45
N THR A 255 11.70 -28.71 23.55
CA THR A 255 12.78 -28.00 22.84
C THR A 255 14.14 -28.38 23.42
N GLY A 256 14.98 -29.06 22.62
CA GLY A 256 16.39 -29.27 22.96
C GLY A 256 17.17 -27.94 22.88
N LEU A 257 18.08 -27.71 23.83
CA LEU A 257 18.96 -26.54 23.83
C LEU A 257 20.43 -26.99 23.67
N PRO A 258 21.26 -26.31 22.85
CA PRO A 258 20.84 -25.33 21.86
C PRO A 258 20.07 -25.96 20.70
N PHE A 259 19.25 -25.17 20.02
CA PHE A 259 18.60 -25.56 18.76
C PHE A 259 19.10 -24.71 17.59
N VAL A 260 18.95 -25.23 16.38
CA VAL A 260 19.14 -24.45 15.15
C VAL A 260 18.01 -23.43 15.07
N ALA A 261 18.33 -22.18 15.38
CA ALA A 261 17.34 -21.12 15.44
C ALA A 261 17.09 -20.55 14.05
N PRO A 262 15.81 -20.33 13.69
CA PRO A 262 15.45 -19.56 12.51
C PRO A 262 16.12 -18.18 12.51
N LEU A 263 16.42 -17.62 11.33
CA LEU A 263 17.03 -16.29 11.22
C LEU A 263 16.25 -15.22 12.00
N ASP A 264 14.92 -15.32 12.00
CA ASP A 264 14.04 -14.40 12.71
C ASP A 264 14.09 -14.52 14.24
N HIS A 265 14.93 -15.38 14.81
CA HIS A 265 15.30 -15.34 16.23
C HIS A 265 16.45 -14.37 16.52
N PHE A 266 17.29 -14.10 15.52
CA PHE A 266 18.44 -13.20 15.62
C PHE A 266 18.19 -11.87 14.93
N ALA A 267 17.56 -11.89 13.75
CA ALA A 267 17.44 -10.73 12.89
C ALA A 267 16.15 -10.72 12.08
N GLU A 268 15.60 -9.53 11.83
CA GLU A 268 14.47 -9.41 10.92
C GLU A 268 14.93 -9.59 9.47
N PRO A 269 14.44 -10.59 8.70
CA PRO A 269 14.95 -10.87 7.35
C PRO A 269 14.82 -9.69 6.39
N ALA A 270 13.76 -8.88 6.54
CA ALA A 270 13.56 -7.66 5.75
C ALA A 270 14.64 -6.59 6.01
N GLY A 271 15.26 -6.58 7.19
CA GLY A 271 16.35 -5.66 7.54
C GLY A 271 17.74 -6.13 7.07
N LEU A 272 17.85 -7.36 6.57
CA LEU A 272 19.11 -7.96 6.12
C LEU A 272 19.28 -8.03 4.59
N GLY A 273 18.19 -7.87 3.83
CA GLY A 273 18.19 -8.12 2.38
C GLY A 273 18.53 -6.90 1.53
N ALA A 274 18.62 -7.12 0.23
CA ALA A 274 18.68 -6.05 -0.77
C ALA A 274 17.44 -5.13 -0.74
N ASP A 275 16.33 -5.63 -0.17
CA ASP A 275 15.08 -4.90 0.04
C ASP A 275 15.08 -4.04 1.33
N ALA A 276 16.11 -4.13 2.16
CA ALA A 276 16.30 -3.20 3.28
C ALA A 276 16.63 -1.82 2.70
N ASN A 277 15.74 -0.82 2.90
CA ASN A 277 15.82 0.54 2.36
C ASN A 277 17.26 0.98 2.02
N ALA A 278 17.66 0.87 0.75
CA ALA A 278 18.94 1.37 0.29
C ALA A 278 18.94 2.90 0.38
N GLY A 279 19.69 3.43 1.34
CA GLY A 279 19.82 4.86 1.63
C GLY A 279 21.15 5.12 2.34
N ALA A 280 21.54 6.39 2.45
CA ALA A 280 22.85 6.80 2.98
C ALA A 280 23.19 6.21 4.37
N ASP A 281 22.18 5.84 5.16
CA ASP A 281 22.34 5.30 6.50
C ASP A 281 22.48 3.76 6.55
N HIS A 282 22.07 3.00 5.52
CA HIS A 282 21.93 1.52 5.59
C HIS A 282 22.92 0.74 4.70
N GLY A 283 23.82 1.47 4.03
CA GLY A 283 24.86 0.94 3.16
C GLY A 283 24.35 0.15 1.94
N PRO A 284 25.25 -0.49 1.17
CA PRO A 284 24.88 -1.20 -0.05
C PRO A 284 24.00 -2.43 0.20
N ALA A 285 23.11 -2.71 -0.75
CA ALA A 285 22.23 -3.87 -0.78
C ALA A 285 23.04 -5.16 -0.95
N ILE A 286 22.97 -6.08 0.02
CA ILE A 286 23.58 -7.41 -0.08
C ILE A 286 22.48 -8.44 -0.21
N SER A 287 22.49 -9.16 -1.34
CA SER A 287 21.64 -10.32 -1.58
C SER A 287 22.09 -11.50 -0.73
N PHE A 288 21.15 -12.27 -0.18
CA PHE A 288 21.47 -13.48 0.55
C PHE A 288 20.53 -14.66 0.23
N ARG A 289 20.93 -15.86 0.64
CA ARG A 289 20.18 -17.12 0.62
C ARG A 289 20.14 -17.71 2.04
N GLU A 290 19.10 -18.48 2.34
CA GLU A 290 18.97 -19.24 3.59
C GLU A 290 20.06 -20.31 3.74
N HIS A 291 20.29 -20.76 4.98
CA HIS A 291 21.32 -21.75 5.29
C HIS A 291 21.07 -23.13 4.66
N SER A 292 19.82 -23.43 4.30
CA SER A 292 19.44 -24.69 3.66
C SER A 292 19.63 -24.69 2.15
N PHE A 293 19.98 -23.55 1.54
CA PHE A 293 20.01 -23.37 0.09
C PHE A 293 20.84 -24.44 -0.64
N LEU A 294 22.06 -24.73 -0.17
CA LEU A 294 22.93 -25.75 -0.81
C LEU A 294 22.44 -27.20 -0.62
N HIS A 295 21.59 -27.43 0.37
CA HIS A 295 20.97 -28.74 0.64
C HIS A 295 19.60 -28.88 -0.02
N ASN A 296 19.10 -27.80 -0.65
CA ASN A 296 17.82 -27.82 -1.33
C ASN A 296 17.96 -28.69 -2.60
N PRO A 297 17.11 -29.71 -2.81
CA PRO A 297 17.19 -30.58 -3.97
C PRO A 297 16.97 -29.85 -5.31
N ARG A 298 16.44 -28.60 -5.26
CA ARG A 298 16.29 -27.73 -6.43
C ARG A 298 17.56 -26.96 -6.79
N THR A 299 18.57 -26.96 -5.93
CA THR A 299 19.86 -26.32 -6.18
C THR A 299 20.69 -27.21 -7.13
N PRO A 300 21.08 -26.72 -8.32
CA PRO A 300 21.82 -27.52 -9.28
C PRO A 300 23.13 -28.08 -8.73
N THR A 301 23.41 -29.36 -8.99
CA THR A 301 24.67 -30.02 -8.59
C THR A 301 25.89 -29.33 -9.20
N SER A 302 25.75 -28.73 -10.39
CA SER A 302 26.80 -27.94 -11.04
C SER A 302 27.31 -26.76 -10.20
N LEU A 303 26.48 -26.19 -9.32
CA LEU A 303 26.93 -25.16 -8.38
C LEU A 303 27.83 -25.75 -7.28
N LEU A 304 27.51 -26.94 -6.78
CA LEU A 304 28.32 -27.66 -5.79
C LEU A 304 29.65 -28.12 -6.38
N GLU A 305 29.63 -28.60 -7.63
CA GLU A 305 30.83 -28.99 -8.36
C GLU A 305 31.77 -27.81 -8.65
N SER A 306 31.24 -26.59 -8.67
CA SER A 306 32.03 -25.36 -8.84
C SER A 306 32.60 -24.77 -7.54
N LYS A 307 32.49 -25.50 -6.41
CA LYS A 307 32.94 -25.06 -5.10
C LYS A 307 34.45 -24.92 -5.04
N VAL A 308 34.91 -23.74 -4.59
CA VAL A 308 36.30 -23.49 -4.22
C VAL A 308 36.36 -23.16 -2.73
N VAL A 309 37.16 -23.90 -1.97
CA VAL A 309 37.44 -23.63 -0.55
C VAL A 309 38.51 -22.55 -0.45
N VAL A 310 38.29 -21.55 0.39
CA VAL A 310 39.19 -20.43 0.66
C VAL A 310 39.59 -20.47 2.12
N VAL A 311 40.90 -20.55 2.40
CA VAL A 311 41.45 -20.69 3.74
C VAL A 311 42.42 -19.56 4.04
N PRO A 312 42.11 -18.68 5.03
CA PRO A 312 43.07 -17.72 5.55
C PRO A 312 44.26 -18.38 6.23
N THR A 313 45.49 -17.98 5.87
CA THR A 313 46.73 -18.47 6.46
C THR A 313 47.69 -17.34 6.82
N THR A 314 48.47 -17.53 7.89
CA THR A 314 49.56 -16.64 8.28
C THR A 314 50.84 -16.90 7.48
N ASP A 315 50.94 -18.04 6.78
CA ASP A 315 52.07 -18.36 5.89
C ASP A 315 51.90 -17.67 4.53
N VAL A 316 52.41 -16.44 4.45
CA VAL A 316 52.36 -15.60 3.24
C VAL A 316 53.06 -16.27 2.06
N ALA A 317 54.12 -17.06 2.29
CA ALA A 317 54.85 -17.76 1.24
C ALA A 317 54.07 -18.97 0.69
N ALA A 318 53.31 -19.67 1.53
CA ALA A 318 52.36 -20.69 1.09
C ALA A 318 51.19 -20.06 0.30
N ALA A 319 50.62 -18.96 0.79
CA ALA A 319 49.55 -18.24 0.10
C ALA A 319 49.98 -17.72 -1.29
N GLN A 320 51.19 -17.16 -1.41
CA GLN A 320 51.74 -16.70 -2.69
C GLN A 320 51.99 -17.84 -3.69
N ARG A 321 52.43 -19.02 -3.21
CA ARG A 321 52.62 -20.21 -4.05
C ARG A 321 51.31 -20.84 -4.53
N ALA A 322 50.23 -20.65 -3.79
CA ALA A 322 48.90 -21.13 -4.13
C ALA A 322 48.16 -20.20 -5.13
N ARG A 323 48.56 -18.92 -5.25
CA ARG A 323 47.95 -17.96 -6.19
C ARG A 323 48.09 -18.44 -7.64
N GLY A 324 46.97 -18.56 -8.36
CA GLY A 324 46.95 -18.75 -9.81
C GLY A 324 47.09 -20.18 -10.33
N ARG A 325 46.96 -21.20 -9.48
CA ARG A 325 46.86 -22.59 -9.95
C ARG A 325 45.41 -22.94 -10.26
N GLU A 326 45.10 -23.24 -11.52
CA GLU A 326 43.83 -23.85 -11.89
C GLU A 326 43.77 -25.29 -11.34
N GLY A 327 42.63 -25.67 -10.74
CA GLY A 327 42.35 -27.05 -10.34
C GLY A 327 42.58 -27.43 -8.87
N HIS A 328 42.78 -26.47 -7.95
CA HIS A 328 42.78 -26.77 -6.51
C HIS A 328 41.39 -26.58 -5.91
N GLU A 329 40.90 -27.60 -5.20
CA GLU A 329 39.69 -27.50 -4.36
C GLU A 329 39.86 -26.49 -3.22
N GLU A 330 41.10 -26.15 -2.83
CA GLU A 330 41.45 -25.27 -1.71
C GLU A 330 42.48 -24.18 -2.10
N LEU A 331 42.16 -22.93 -1.82
CA LEU A 331 42.99 -21.73 -2.05
C LEU A 331 43.39 -21.08 -0.72
N LEU A 332 44.69 -20.91 -0.53
CA LEU A 332 45.25 -20.20 0.62
C LEU A 332 45.32 -18.69 0.36
N ILE A 333 44.76 -17.88 1.25
CA ILE A 333 44.85 -16.41 1.22
C ILE A 333 45.58 -15.89 2.47
N PRO A 334 46.39 -14.81 2.40
CA PRO A 334 46.98 -14.24 3.59
C PRO A 334 45.92 -13.74 4.58
N THR A 335 46.14 -13.94 5.88
CA THR A 335 45.34 -13.27 6.91
C THR A 335 45.52 -11.76 6.85
N SER A 336 44.48 -11.03 7.22
CA SER A 336 44.31 -9.58 7.20
C SER A 336 44.38 -8.96 5.80
N SER A 337 44.08 -9.72 4.74
CA SER A 337 44.08 -9.22 3.36
C SER A 337 43.15 -8.01 3.18
N THR A 338 43.53 -7.05 2.34
CA THR A 338 42.64 -5.96 1.91
C THR A 338 41.60 -6.47 0.91
N ASP A 339 40.53 -5.69 0.69
CA ASP A 339 39.52 -6.01 -0.33
C ASP A 339 40.14 -6.13 -1.74
N ARG A 340 41.15 -5.30 -2.05
CA ARG A 340 41.91 -5.40 -3.30
C ARG A 340 42.74 -6.69 -3.35
N GLU A 341 43.50 -7.00 -2.31
CA GLU A 341 44.33 -8.20 -2.25
C GLU A 341 43.50 -9.48 -2.39
N LEU A 342 42.29 -9.49 -1.82
CA LEU A 342 41.33 -10.58 -2.00
C LEU A 342 40.83 -10.68 -3.44
N ARG A 343 40.45 -9.56 -4.07
CA ARG A 343 40.01 -9.55 -5.48
C ARG A 343 41.12 -10.01 -6.41
N GLU A 344 42.36 -9.59 -6.17
CA GLU A 344 43.53 -10.00 -6.96
C GLU A 344 43.84 -11.49 -6.77
N ALA A 345 43.81 -11.99 -5.53
CA ALA A 345 44.05 -13.41 -5.25
C ALA A 345 42.95 -14.31 -5.84
N LEU A 346 41.70 -13.85 -5.86
CA LEU A 346 40.54 -14.59 -6.34
C LEU A 346 40.20 -14.34 -7.82
N ALA A 347 40.89 -13.40 -8.50
CA ALA A 347 40.65 -13.06 -9.91
C ALA A 347 40.70 -14.29 -10.85
N PRO A 348 41.65 -15.25 -10.69
CA PRO A 348 41.67 -16.46 -11.51
C PRO A 348 40.45 -17.36 -11.31
N LEU A 349 39.78 -17.25 -10.15
CA LEU A 349 38.65 -18.09 -9.74
C LEU A 349 37.33 -17.35 -9.80
N TRP A 350 37.28 -16.19 -10.47
CA TRP A 350 36.08 -15.37 -10.58
C TRP A 350 34.94 -16.07 -11.35
N ALA A 351 35.29 -17.06 -12.17
CA ALA A 351 34.36 -17.95 -12.87
C ALA A 351 33.68 -18.98 -11.95
N ALA A 352 34.25 -19.29 -10.77
CA ALA A 352 33.64 -20.21 -9.82
C ALA A 352 32.30 -19.65 -9.31
N HIS A 353 31.25 -20.46 -9.31
CA HIS A 353 29.93 -20.01 -8.86
C HIS A 353 29.86 -19.99 -7.33
N LEU A 354 30.57 -20.87 -6.62
CA LEU A 354 30.56 -20.95 -5.16
C LEU A 354 31.97 -20.81 -4.55
N LEU A 355 32.17 -19.75 -3.76
CA LEU A 355 33.34 -19.62 -2.89
C LEU A 355 32.96 -20.00 -1.46
N HIS A 356 33.75 -20.85 -0.81
CA HIS A 356 33.49 -21.33 0.54
C HIS A 356 34.64 -20.97 1.47
N PHE A 357 34.39 -20.08 2.43
CA PHE A 357 35.40 -19.71 3.42
C PHE A 357 35.31 -20.65 4.62
N ALA A 358 36.31 -21.53 4.78
CA ALA A 358 36.38 -22.47 5.89
C ALA A 358 36.61 -21.78 7.25
N SER A 359 37.06 -20.52 7.23
CA SER A 359 37.17 -19.67 8.40
C SER A 359 37.08 -18.20 8.01
N LEU A 360 36.51 -17.39 8.90
CA LEU A 360 36.42 -15.94 8.77
C LEU A 360 37.58 -15.20 9.46
N ASP A 361 38.50 -15.94 10.07
CA ASP A 361 39.57 -15.40 10.89
C ASP A 361 40.53 -14.53 10.12
N ALA A 362 40.44 -13.23 10.40
CA ALA A 362 41.23 -12.23 9.70
C ALA A 362 41.14 -12.41 8.16
N ALA A 363 40.07 -12.99 7.61
CA ALA A 363 39.98 -13.20 6.16
C ALA A 363 40.01 -11.87 5.39
N LEU A 364 39.54 -10.79 6.04
CA LEU A 364 39.53 -9.43 5.54
C LEU A 364 39.97 -8.48 6.66
N GLY A 365 41.09 -7.78 6.46
CA GLY A 365 41.67 -6.86 7.43
C GLY A 365 41.04 -5.46 7.38
N ARG A 366 41.23 -4.76 6.25
CA ARG A 366 40.76 -3.39 6.01
C ARG A 366 40.31 -3.23 4.56
N PHE A 367 39.51 -2.20 4.28
CA PHE A 367 39.29 -1.79 2.89
C PHE A 367 40.36 -0.77 2.51
N GLU A 368 40.79 -0.73 1.24
CA GLU A 368 41.74 0.30 0.79
C GLU A 368 41.12 1.70 0.81
N SER A 369 39.81 1.79 0.53
CA SER A 369 39.05 3.03 0.58
C SER A 369 38.43 3.22 1.96
N ALA A 370 38.84 4.28 2.67
CA ALA A 370 38.22 4.69 3.93
C ALA A 370 36.72 5.02 3.75
N GLN A 371 36.31 5.41 2.54
CA GLN A 371 34.91 5.66 2.19
C GLN A 371 34.13 4.35 2.04
N ASP A 372 34.72 3.31 1.45
CA ASP A 372 34.09 1.99 1.32
C ASP A 372 34.03 1.29 2.68
N GLU A 373 35.06 1.46 3.52
CA GLU A 373 35.06 0.98 4.90
C GLU A 373 33.97 1.65 5.73
N ALA A 374 33.80 2.97 5.62
CA ALA A 374 32.74 3.70 6.32
C ALA A 374 31.33 3.35 5.81
N ALA A 375 31.16 3.21 4.50
CA ALA A 375 29.88 2.83 3.88
C ALA A 375 29.46 1.40 4.26
N LEU A 376 30.43 0.48 4.33
CA LEU A 376 30.21 -0.89 4.77
C LEU A 376 30.00 -0.98 6.28
N GLN A 377 30.74 -0.23 7.09
CA GLN A 377 30.52 -0.16 8.53
C GLN A 377 29.13 0.39 8.84
N ALA A 378 28.64 1.39 8.10
CA ALA A 378 27.25 1.86 8.20
C ALA A 378 26.23 0.78 7.78
N ALA A 379 26.52 0.02 6.70
CA ALA A 379 25.72 -1.11 6.27
C ALA A 379 25.60 -2.18 7.36
N ILE A 380 26.72 -2.49 7.99
CA ILE A 380 26.84 -3.50 9.04
C ILE A 380 26.25 -3.00 10.33
N VAL A 381 26.42 -1.74 10.74
CA VAL A 381 25.82 -1.23 11.98
C VAL A 381 24.29 -1.21 11.86
N CYS A 382 23.73 -0.87 10.71
CA CYS A 382 22.29 -0.95 10.47
C CYS A 382 21.78 -2.40 10.42
N ARG A 383 22.50 -3.31 9.74
CA ARG A 383 22.15 -4.75 9.70
C ARG A 383 22.40 -5.44 11.05
N ALA A 384 23.44 -5.06 11.78
CA ALA A 384 23.77 -5.53 13.12
C ALA A 384 22.79 -4.99 14.17
N ALA A 385 22.23 -3.79 14.00
CA ALA A 385 21.12 -3.29 14.81
C ALA A 385 19.81 -4.04 14.54
N ALA A 386 19.65 -4.61 13.33
CA ALA A 386 18.58 -5.57 13.03
C ALA A 386 18.88 -6.97 13.59
N MET A 387 20.17 -7.33 13.76
CA MET A 387 20.65 -8.62 14.28
C MET A 387 20.88 -8.67 15.79
N ALA A 388 20.91 -7.53 16.48
CA ALA A 388 21.09 -7.52 17.92
C ALA A 388 19.82 -8.07 18.60
N PRO A 389 19.93 -9.01 19.55
CA PRO A 389 18.80 -9.32 20.42
C PRO A 389 18.33 -8.00 21.04
N ARG A 390 17.11 -7.56 20.70
CA ARG A 390 16.53 -6.30 21.19
C ARG A 390 16.18 -6.44 22.67
N LEU A 391 17.21 -6.38 23.50
CA LEU A 391 17.15 -6.07 24.92
C LEU A 391 18.30 -5.10 25.21
N ASP A 392 18.07 -3.81 24.97
CA ASP A 392 18.57 -2.71 25.80
C ASP A 392 17.91 -1.39 25.36
N ARG A 393 16.86 -0.96 26.09
CA ARG A 393 16.42 0.44 26.07
C ARG A 393 17.21 1.19 27.14
N SER A 394 18.44 1.54 26.75
CA SER A 394 19.42 2.43 27.36
C SER A 394 19.79 2.14 28.82
N LYS A 395 21.08 1.87 29.04
CA LYS A 395 21.80 1.97 30.33
C LYS A 395 21.41 3.15 31.25
N TRP A 396 20.81 4.21 30.71
CA TRP A 396 20.47 5.45 31.41
C TRP A 396 19.01 5.83 31.22
N LEU A 397 18.32 6.23 32.30
CA LEU A 397 16.91 6.62 32.31
C LEU A 397 16.73 8.01 32.94
N SER A 398 15.88 8.86 32.36
CA SER A 398 15.61 10.19 32.92
C SER A 398 14.87 10.11 34.25
N LYS A 399 15.00 11.15 35.09
CA LYS A 399 14.25 11.28 36.35
C LYS A 399 12.76 10.96 36.21
N THR A 400 12.13 11.43 35.13
CA THR A 400 10.70 11.20 34.87
C THR A 400 10.40 9.73 34.59
N GLN A 401 11.26 9.07 33.80
CA GLN A 401 11.15 7.64 33.51
C GLN A 401 11.45 6.79 34.75
N ALA A 402 12.43 7.19 35.57
CA ALA A 402 12.77 6.52 36.80
C ALA A 402 11.58 6.48 37.79
N LYS A 403 10.88 7.61 37.98
CA LYS A 403 9.68 7.68 38.84
C LYS A 403 8.50 6.88 38.28
N ALA A 404 8.29 6.97 36.97
CA ALA A 404 7.17 6.29 36.32
C ALA A 404 7.35 4.77 36.27
N LEU A 405 8.56 4.32 35.94
CA LEU A 405 8.90 2.91 35.88
C LEU A 405 9.14 2.39 37.32
N TYR A 406 10.12 2.85 38.06
CA TYR A 406 10.50 2.20 39.33
C TYR A 406 9.65 2.62 40.54
N CYS A 407 8.63 3.46 40.34
CA CYS A 407 7.74 3.96 41.39
C CYS A 407 8.45 4.69 42.55
N LEU A 408 9.70 5.09 42.33
CA LEU A 408 10.56 5.80 43.28
C LEU A 408 10.16 7.29 43.42
N THR A 409 10.44 7.84 44.59
CA THR A 409 10.23 9.24 44.98
C THR A 409 11.45 10.10 44.65
N ASP A 410 11.29 11.43 44.67
CA ASP A 410 12.42 12.33 44.42
C ASP A 410 13.54 12.12 45.46
N LYS A 411 13.20 11.90 46.74
CA LYS A 411 14.15 11.64 47.82
C LYS A 411 14.97 10.36 47.60
N GLU A 412 14.37 9.32 47.05
CA GLU A 412 15.05 8.06 46.72
C GLU A 412 15.94 8.17 45.48
N LEU A 413 15.62 9.10 44.57
CA LEU A 413 16.44 9.39 43.39
C LEU A 413 17.57 10.40 43.69
N ASP A 414 17.40 11.26 44.70
CA ASP A 414 18.41 12.26 45.07
C ASP A 414 19.67 11.63 45.71
N GLY A 415 19.57 10.38 46.20
CA GLY A 415 20.71 9.61 46.72
C GLY A 415 21.41 8.68 45.71
N LEU A 416 21.05 8.74 44.42
CA LEU A 416 21.62 7.91 43.34
C LEU A 416 22.52 8.74 42.41
N ASP A 417 23.56 8.12 41.86
CA ASP A 417 24.46 8.78 40.91
C ASP A 417 23.69 9.12 39.62
N CYS A 418 23.88 10.32 39.10
CA CYS A 418 23.24 10.74 37.86
C CYS A 418 24.16 11.57 36.96
N GLU A 419 24.00 11.40 35.66
CA GLU A 419 24.62 12.24 34.64
C GLU A 419 23.67 13.37 34.23
N GLU A 420 24.16 14.61 34.23
CA GLU A 420 23.39 15.76 33.80
C GLU A 420 23.63 16.07 32.32
N ARG A 421 22.56 16.18 31.53
CA ARG A 421 22.61 16.54 30.11
C ARG A 421 21.69 17.70 29.78
N THR A 422 22.07 18.49 28.78
CA THR A 422 21.26 19.62 28.30
C THR A 422 19.87 19.15 27.88
N ASN A 423 18.83 19.82 28.38
CA ASN A 423 17.45 19.43 28.10
C ASN A 423 17.09 19.69 26.62
N PRO A 424 16.79 18.65 25.83
CA PRO A 424 16.55 18.79 24.39
C PRO A 424 15.22 19.50 24.06
N ARG A 425 14.29 19.58 25.01
CA ARG A 425 12.98 20.25 24.84
C ARG A 425 13.00 21.71 25.30
N ALA A 426 13.94 22.08 26.16
CA ALA A 426 14.09 23.44 26.67
C ALA A 426 15.57 23.76 26.86
N LYS A 427 16.24 24.20 25.79
CA LYS A 427 17.70 24.44 25.78
C LYS A 427 18.19 25.49 26.81
N ARG A 428 17.28 26.29 27.39
CA ARG A 428 17.55 27.29 28.45
C ARG A 428 17.00 26.88 29.83
N GLY A 429 16.43 25.68 29.98
CA GLY A 429 15.91 25.16 31.24
C GLY A 429 16.95 24.34 32.03
N PRO A 430 16.61 23.88 33.25
CA PRO A 430 17.52 23.07 34.07
C PRO A 430 17.91 21.76 33.36
N PRO A 431 19.15 21.28 33.58
CA PRO A 431 19.66 20.08 32.92
C PRO A 431 18.85 18.84 33.33
N MET A 432 18.75 17.90 32.39
CA MET A 432 18.06 16.64 32.58
C MET A 432 18.99 15.65 33.28
N ARG A 433 18.57 15.17 34.46
CA ARG A 433 19.25 14.11 35.23
C ARG A 433 18.91 12.73 34.67
N LEU A 434 19.95 11.96 34.34
CA LEU A 434 19.89 10.60 33.82
C LEU A 434 20.54 9.63 34.83
N PHE A 435 19.83 8.56 35.18
CA PHE A 435 20.25 7.60 36.19
C PHE A 435 20.59 6.25 35.56
N PRO A 436 21.62 5.54 36.04
CA PRO A 436 21.92 4.19 35.57
C PRO A 436 20.76 3.25 35.91
N LYS A 437 20.31 2.45 34.93
CA LYS A 437 19.20 1.51 35.12
C LYS A 437 19.44 0.55 36.29
N GLU A 438 20.66 0.08 36.43
CA GLU A 438 21.06 -0.86 37.48
C GLU A 438 20.93 -0.26 38.89
N GLN A 439 21.22 1.03 39.07
CA GLN A 439 21.02 1.72 40.35
C GLN A 439 19.52 1.90 40.66
N LEU A 440 18.71 2.18 39.64
CA LEU A 440 17.26 2.29 39.79
C LEU A 440 16.63 0.95 40.16
N GLU A 441 17.09 -0.15 39.58
CA GLU A 441 16.63 -1.51 39.88
C GLU A 441 16.98 -1.90 41.33
N ARG A 442 18.21 -1.63 41.78
CA ARG A 442 18.61 -1.87 43.18
C ARG A 442 17.79 -1.03 44.16
N ALA A 443 17.57 0.25 43.86
CA ALA A 443 16.76 1.13 44.69
C ALA A 443 15.28 0.67 44.73
N ALA A 444 14.75 0.18 43.61
CA ALA A 444 13.40 -0.38 43.54
C ALA A 444 13.27 -1.67 44.34
N VAL A 445 14.23 -2.59 44.23
CA VAL A 445 14.26 -3.83 45.00
C VAL A 445 14.39 -3.53 46.50
N ALA A 446 15.24 -2.59 46.91
CA ALA A 446 15.33 -2.17 48.30
C ALA A 446 14.00 -1.58 48.83
N ARG A 447 13.25 -0.86 47.97
CA ARG A 447 12.00 -0.21 48.37
C ARG A 447 10.79 -1.14 48.39
N TRP A 448 10.73 -2.07 47.44
CA TRP A 448 9.57 -2.93 47.19
C TRP A 448 9.84 -4.40 47.51
N GLY A 449 11.02 -4.73 48.06
CA GLY A 449 11.46 -6.07 48.44
C GLY A 449 11.92 -6.94 47.27
N SER A 450 11.29 -6.79 46.11
CA SER A 450 11.64 -7.51 44.87
C SER A 450 11.11 -6.77 43.63
N LEU A 451 11.53 -7.18 42.43
CA LEU A 451 10.95 -6.66 41.19
C LEU A 451 9.48 -7.07 41.02
N ALA A 452 9.08 -8.24 41.53
CA ALA A 452 7.66 -8.62 41.60
C ALA A 452 6.87 -7.69 42.55
N GLY A 453 7.48 -7.25 43.65
CA GLY A 453 6.88 -6.26 44.57
C GLY A 453 6.68 -4.89 43.92
N LEU A 454 7.60 -4.46 43.05
CA LEU A 454 7.45 -3.25 42.23
C LEU A 454 6.27 -3.38 41.26
N GLU A 455 6.12 -4.53 40.61
CA GLU A 455 5.02 -4.77 39.67
C GLU A 455 3.66 -4.79 40.36
N ALA A 456 3.57 -5.41 41.54
CA ALA A 456 2.37 -5.36 42.38
C ALA A 456 1.99 -3.92 42.77
N GLU A 457 2.96 -3.08 43.13
CA GLU A 457 2.68 -1.67 43.43
C GLU A 457 2.28 -0.86 42.20
N ARG A 458 2.85 -1.14 41.01
CA ARG A 458 2.41 -0.52 39.75
C ARG A 458 0.95 -0.86 39.45
N ALA A 459 0.57 -2.14 39.56
CA ALA A 459 -0.81 -2.59 39.39
C ALA A 459 -1.74 -1.88 40.39
N ARG A 460 -1.35 -1.80 41.66
CA ARG A 460 -2.13 -1.11 42.70
C ARG A 460 -2.25 0.40 42.47
N ARG A 461 -1.25 1.06 41.89
CA ARG A 461 -1.33 2.50 41.52
C ARG A 461 -2.20 2.73 40.30
N GLN A 462 -2.19 1.81 39.35
CA GLN A 462 -3.06 1.83 38.18
C GLN A 462 -4.52 1.66 38.60
N GLU A 463 -4.82 0.64 39.40
CA GLU A 463 -6.15 0.40 39.94
C GLU A 463 -6.68 1.60 40.74
N ARG A 464 -5.85 2.23 41.60
CA ARG A 464 -6.22 3.47 42.31
C ARG A 464 -6.46 4.66 41.39
N ARG A 465 -5.77 4.76 40.24
CA ARG A 465 -6.02 5.82 39.25
C ARG A 465 -7.34 5.56 38.53
N GLU A 466 -7.61 4.32 38.14
CA GLU A 466 -8.88 3.91 37.54
C GLU A 466 -10.03 4.16 38.49
N GLN A 467 -9.91 3.76 39.76
CA GLN A 467 -10.90 4.03 40.80
C GLN A 467 -11.10 5.53 41.06
N ARG A 468 -10.05 6.36 41.02
CA ARG A 468 -10.18 7.82 41.15
C ARG A 468 -10.83 8.47 39.94
N THR A 469 -10.53 7.99 38.74
CA THR A 469 -11.17 8.43 37.49
C THR A 469 -12.66 8.08 37.52
N ILE A 470 -13.00 6.87 37.95
CA ILE A 470 -14.37 6.40 38.14
C ILE A 470 -15.08 7.23 39.23
N ALA A 471 -14.45 7.46 40.38
CA ALA A 471 -15.03 8.28 41.46
C ALA A 471 -15.11 9.78 41.13
N SER A 472 -14.26 10.29 40.23
CA SER A 472 -14.38 11.64 39.66
C SER A 472 -15.56 11.70 38.72
N TYR A 473 -15.71 10.70 37.86
CA TYR A 473 -16.80 10.59 36.91
C TYR A 473 -18.17 10.56 37.61
N PHE A 474 -18.30 9.78 38.69
CA PHE A 474 -19.54 9.72 39.47
C PHE A 474 -19.82 10.97 40.32
N ARG A 475 -18.79 11.68 40.82
CA ARG A 475 -18.98 12.97 41.50
C ARG A 475 -19.44 14.08 40.55
N THR A 476 -18.86 14.12 39.35
CA THR A 476 -19.26 15.09 38.32
C THR A 476 -20.67 14.77 37.81
N ALA A 477 -21.03 13.49 37.67
CA ALA A 477 -22.40 13.08 37.33
C ALA A 477 -23.43 13.45 38.41
N GLN A 478 -23.12 13.24 39.71
CA GLN A 478 -23.99 13.66 40.80
C GLN A 478 -24.13 15.18 40.93
N GLN A 479 -23.06 15.94 40.70
CA GLN A 479 -23.13 17.41 40.66
C GLN A 479 -24.00 17.90 39.49
N GLN A 480 -23.88 17.27 38.32
CA GLN A 480 -24.69 17.61 37.15
C GLN A 480 -26.17 17.24 37.33
N GLU A 481 -26.48 16.11 37.98
CA GLU A 481 -27.86 15.74 38.35
C GLU A 481 -28.46 16.70 39.38
N GLN A 482 -27.70 17.11 40.40
CA GLN A 482 -28.17 18.10 41.38
C GLN A 482 -28.37 19.50 40.77
N GLU A 483 -27.46 19.95 39.90
CA GLU A 483 -27.62 21.20 39.14
C GLU A 483 -28.81 21.14 38.19
N GLN A 484 -29.09 19.98 37.58
CA GLN A 484 -30.22 19.77 36.70
C GLN A 484 -31.55 19.75 37.47
N GLN A 485 -31.61 19.08 38.62
CA GLN A 485 -32.80 19.09 39.49
C GLN A 485 -33.06 20.48 40.09
N GLN A 486 -32.03 21.24 40.44
CA GLN A 486 -32.17 22.63 40.88
C GLN A 486 -32.65 23.55 39.74
N ARG A 487 -32.19 23.33 38.49
CA ARG A 487 -32.68 24.05 37.31
C ARG A 487 -34.12 23.68 36.95
N GLU A 488 -34.52 22.43 37.14
CA GLU A 488 -35.89 21.97 36.91
C GLU A 488 -36.85 22.49 38.00
N GLN A 489 -36.40 22.59 39.26
CA GLN A 489 -37.18 23.22 40.33
C GLN A 489 -37.26 24.76 40.18
N ALA A 490 -36.20 25.42 39.73
CA ALA A 490 -36.22 26.85 39.42
C ALA A 490 -37.08 27.16 38.17
N GLY A 491 -37.07 26.29 37.17
CA GLY A 491 -37.89 26.41 35.96
C GLY A 491 -39.39 26.15 36.18
N ALA A 492 -39.76 25.40 37.23
CA ALA A 492 -41.16 25.15 37.58
C ALA A 492 -41.81 26.26 38.43
N GLN A 493 -41.04 27.20 38.98
CA GLN A 493 -41.55 28.31 39.80
C GLN A 493 -41.40 29.71 39.16
N GLY A 494 -40.71 29.85 38.03
CA GLY A 494 -40.53 31.13 37.32
C GLY A 494 -41.56 31.44 36.23
N GLY A 495 -42.72 30.78 36.24
CA GLY A 495 -43.81 31.01 35.28
C GLY A 495 -44.75 32.13 35.70
N ALA A 496 -44.24 33.31 36.05
CA ALA A 496 -45.03 34.54 36.19
C ALA A 496 -44.11 35.76 36.32
N GLY A 497 -43.97 36.51 35.22
CA GLY A 497 -43.39 37.85 35.24
C GLY A 497 -42.03 37.92 34.56
N GLU A 498 -42.04 38.23 33.26
CA GLU A 498 -41.01 39.06 32.63
C GLU A 498 -41.49 39.47 31.23
N GLU A 499 -42.52 40.32 31.24
CA GLU A 499 -43.01 41.09 30.08
C GLU A 499 -42.59 42.58 30.23
N GLN A 500 -41.49 42.87 30.95
CA GLN A 500 -41.14 44.24 31.38
C GLN A 500 -39.65 44.61 31.36
N ALA A 501 -38.82 43.97 30.52
CA ALA A 501 -37.41 44.38 30.41
C ALA A 501 -36.94 44.46 28.94
N GLU A 502 -37.69 45.20 28.13
CA GLU A 502 -37.28 45.61 26.77
C GLU A 502 -37.15 47.15 26.62
N GLN A 503 -37.06 47.87 27.74
CA GLN A 503 -36.75 49.30 27.76
C GLN A 503 -35.72 49.57 28.86
N GLU A 504 -34.80 50.49 28.56
CA GLU A 504 -33.65 50.91 29.41
C GLU A 504 -32.38 50.06 29.27
N GLN A 505 -31.63 50.31 28.19
CA GLN A 505 -30.18 50.63 28.29
C GLN A 505 -29.64 51.10 26.93
N GLN A 506 -30.16 52.25 26.50
CA GLN A 506 -29.36 53.29 25.84
C GLN A 506 -29.42 54.52 26.76
N GLU A 507 -28.30 55.26 26.79
CA GLU A 507 -28.08 56.60 27.39
C GLU A 507 -27.34 56.67 28.74
N GLY A 508 -26.26 57.49 28.73
CA GLY A 508 -25.36 57.82 29.84
C GLY A 508 -23.87 57.68 29.48
N ALA A 509 -23.37 58.34 28.42
CA ALA A 509 -22.71 59.67 28.46
C ALA A 509 -21.51 59.72 29.45
N MET A 510 -20.26 59.71 28.97
CA MET A 510 -19.42 60.88 28.60
C MET A 510 -18.75 61.58 29.79
N GLU A 511 -17.42 61.79 29.64
CA GLU A 511 -16.48 62.77 30.25
C GLU A 511 -15.20 62.07 30.77
N GLY A 512 -13.96 62.47 30.47
CA GLY A 512 -13.37 63.60 29.74
C GLY A 512 -11.90 63.28 29.39
N GLY A 513 -11.32 63.87 28.33
CA GLY A 513 -10.33 64.97 28.43
C GLY A 513 -8.90 64.46 28.14
N GLN A 514 -8.40 64.54 26.90
CA GLN A 514 -7.60 65.62 26.28
C GLN A 514 -6.09 65.65 26.59
N GLN A 515 -5.32 65.52 25.48
CA GLN A 515 -4.03 66.15 25.10
C GLN A 515 -2.75 65.92 25.92
N GLN A 516 -1.69 65.43 25.23
CA GLN A 516 -0.48 66.23 24.97
C GLN A 516 0.44 65.61 23.88
N GLN A 517 1.23 66.51 23.27
CA GLN A 517 2.09 66.36 22.10
C GLN A 517 3.49 65.78 22.43
N GLY A 518 4.14 65.23 21.40
CA GLY A 518 5.56 65.49 21.11
C GLY A 518 6.61 64.57 21.74
N GLY A 519 7.40 63.89 20.91
CA GLY A 519 8.65 63.24 21.31
C GLY A 519 9.13 62.17 20.34
N GLN A 520 10.00 62.55 19.40
CA GLN A 520 10.84 61.61 18.66
C GLN A 520 11.85 60.97 19.62
N GLU A 521 11.89 59.64 19.69
CA GLU A 521 13.06 58.92 20.20
C GLU A 521 13.29 57.64 19.40
N GLN A 522 14.53 57.48 18.93
CA GLN A 522 15.04 56.37 18.15
C GLN A 522 14.90 55.07 18.95
N GLN A 523 14.12 54.10 18.45
CA GLN A 523 14.19 52.72 18.91
C GLN A 523 14.93 51.87 17.88
N GLN A 524 16.13 51.48 18.29
CA GLN A 524 16.98 50.49 17.65
C GLN A 524 16.21 49.20 17.38
N GLN A 525 16.33 48.69 16.16
CA GLN A 525 15.80 47.39 15.80
C GLN A 525 16.46 46.27 16.65
N PRO A 526 15.69 45.29 17.15
CA PRO A 526 16.25 44.19 17.93
C PRO A 526 17.08 43.24 17.05
N PRO A 527 18.17 42.61 17.57
CA PRO A 527 19.22 41.96 16.77
C PRO A 527 18.84 40.65 16.08
N TRP A 528 17.56 40.29 15.97
CA TRP A 528 17.13 39.03 15.37
C TRP A 528 16.74 39.15 13.88
N GLN A 529 16.65 40.36 13.32
CA GLN A 529 16.25 40.58 11.92
C GLN A 529 17.41 40.64 10.90
N GLN A 530 18.68 40.66 11.32
CA GLN A 530 19.84 40.54 10.39
C GLN A 530 20.36 39.10 10.23
N GLN A 531 19.84 38.12 10.99
CA GLN A 531 20.33 36.73 10.96
C GLN A 531 19.40 35.75 10.22
N GLN A 532 18.47 36.23 9.38
CA GLN A 532 17.63 35.40 8.51
C GLN A 532 17.97 35.48 7.02
N GLN A 533 18.97 36.27 6.60
CA GLN A 533 19.44 36.32 5.21
C GLN A 533 20.72 35.51 4.93
N GLN A 534 21.34 34.86 5.92
CA GLN A 534 22.55 34.03 5.71
C GLN A 534 22.40 32.52 6.01
N GLN A 535 21.23 32.03 6.44
CA GLN A 535 21.00 30.58 6.69
C GLN A 535 20.25 29.84 5.57
N HIS A 536 20.17 30.41 4.36
CA HIS A 536 19.45 29.80 3.23
C HIS A 536 20.28 28.95 2.27
N GLN A 537 21.50 28.51 2.64
CA GLN A 537 22.32 27.72 1.70
C GLN A 537 22.58 26.25 2.04
N HIS A 538 22.54 25.74 3.26
CA HIS A 538 22.90 24.34 3.51
C HIS A 538 21.90 23.63 4.43
N GLN A 539 20.90 22.98 3.85
CA GLN A 539 20.22 21.77 4.36
C GLN A 539 19.06 21.36 3.44
N ARG A 540 19.29 20.34 2.60
CA ARG A 540 18.23 19.52 1.99
C ARG A 540 18.74 18.08 1.87
N SER A 541 18.18 17.18 2.67
CA SER A 541 17.60 15.92 2.18
C SER A 541 16.81 15.20 3.29
N PRO A 542 15.52 14.86 3.06
CA PRO A 542 14.69 14.15 4.02
C PRO A 542 14.70 12.62 3.78
N ALA A 543 14.75 11.88 4.88
CA ALA A 543 14.54 10.43 4.99
C ALA A 543 13.23 9.97 4.31
N ALA A 544 13.28 8.79 3.67
CA ALA A 544 12.16 8.17 2.96
C ALA A 544 11.57 6.98 3.75
N ALA A 545 10.25 6.99 3.84
CA ALA A 545 9.40 5.97 4.44
C ALA A 545 9.31 4.71 3.55
N GLY A 546 9.17 3.54 4.18
CA GLY A 546 9.07 2.23 3.53
C GLY A 546 8.06 2.20 2.38
N GLY A 547 8.54 1.75 1.22
CA GLY A 547 7.78 1.70 -0.02
C GLY A 547 6.96 0.41 -0.14
N ALA A 548 5.64 0.58 -0.26
CA ALA A 548 4.81 -0.35 -1.02
C ALA A 548 5.22 -0.32 -2.51
N PRO A 549 4.92 -1.34 -3.33
CA PRO A 549 5.35 -1.35 -4.73
C PRO A 549 4.77 -0.13 -5.46
N SER A 550 5.64 0.82 -5.77
CA SER A 550 5.35 1.92 -6.68
C SER A 550 5.32 1.38 -8.12
N LEU A 551 4.58 2.02 -9.01
CA LEU A 551 4.78 1.76 -10.43
C LEU A 551 6.26 2.05 -10.77
N PRO A 552 6.95 1.14 -11.49
CA PRO A 552 8.39 1.21 -11.68
C PRO A 552 8.86 2.54 -12.28
N THR A 553 10.02 3.01 -11.80
CA THR A 553 10.66 4.27 -12.20
C THR A 553 11.64 4.03 -13.36
N LEU A 554 11.73 4.99 -14.27
CA LEU A 554 12.56 4.95 -15.48
C LEU A 554 14.04 4.60 -15.22
N THR A 555 14.56 3.63 -15.97
CA THR A 555 15.98 3.50 -16.30
C THR A 555 16.18 3.91 -17.77
N LEU A 556 17.20 4.72 -18.05
CA LEU A 556 17.51 5.27 -19.39
C LEU A 556 18.29 4.29 -20.30
N ALA A 557 18.60 3.08 -19.86
CA ALA A 557 19.34 2.10 -20.65
C ALA A 557 18.40 1.29 -21.56
N GLY A 558 18.72 1.22 -22.86
CA GLY A 558 18.00 0.37 -23.84
C GLY A 558 16.72 0.96 -24.46
N GLN A 559 16.55 2.28 -24.47
CA GLN A 559 15.37 2.94 -25.06
C GLN A 559 15.30 2.76 -26.59
N PRO A 560 14.10 2.58 -27.18
CA PRO A 560 13.92 2.60 -28.63
C PRO A 560 14.47 3.88 -29.26
N SER A 561 15.05 3.76 -30.46
CA SER A 561 15.71 4.88 -31.16
C SER A 561 14.81 6.11 -31.39
N TRP A 562 13.50 5.93 -31.49
CA TRP A 562 12.56 7.04 -31.68
C TRP A 562 12.34 7.87 -30.40
N VAL A 563 12.65 7.34 -29.21
CA VAL A 563 12.47 8.10 -27.96
C VAL A 563 13.46 9.25 -27.85
N SER A 564 14.70 9.07 -28.34
CA SER A 564 15.70 10.14 -28.39
C SER A 564 15.35 11.24 -29.41
N ALA A 565 14.46 10.96 -30.37
CA ALA A 565 13.95 11.95 -31.33
C ALA A 565 12.79 12.80 -30.77
N LEU A 566 12.27 12.50 -29.58
CA LEU A 566 11.16 13.25 -28.99
C LEU A 566 11.60 14.63 -28.50
N PRO A 567 10.73 15.67 -28.62
CA PRO A 567 10.96 16.95 -27.98
C PRO A 567 11.20 16.79 -26.46
N PRO A 568 12.15 17.51 -25.85
CA PRO A 568 12.53 17.30 -24.44
C PRO A 568 11.38 17.40 -23.43
N LEU A 569 10.37 18.23 -23.70
CA LEU A 569 9.19 18.36 -22.83
C LEU A 569 8.22 17.17 -22.92
N ILE A 570 8.22 16.47 -24.05
CA ILE A 570 7.43 15.25 -24.30
C ILE A 570 8.18 14.04 -23.78
N ALA A 571 9.50 13.95 -24.04
CA ALA A 571 10.35 12.88 -23.51
C ALA A 571 10.26 12.78 -21.97
N LYS A 572 10.21 13.91 -21.26
CA LYS A 572 10.05 13.96 -19.79
C LYS A 572 8.68 13.48 -19.26
N ARG A 573 7.68 13.33 -20.14
CA ARG A 573 6.33 12.83 -19.81
C ARG A 573 6.19 11.34 -20.08
N LEU A 574 7.08 10.80 -20.90
CA LEU A 574 7.02 9.43 -21.35
C LEU A 574 7.70 8.50 -20.34
N CYS A 575 7.07 7.36 -20.08
CA CYS A 575 7.63 6.24 -19.37
C CYS A 575 7.51 4.99 -20.25
N MET A 576 8.63 4.30 -20.49
CA MET A 576 8.57 2.96 -21.07
C MET A 576 8.00 2.01 -20.02
N VAL A 577 6.93 1.30 -20.37
CA VAL A 577 6.28 0.35 -19.47
C VAL A 577 7.20 -0.87 -19.35
N PRO A 578 7.80 -1.12 -18.18
CA PRO A 578 8.72 -2.23 -18.02
C PRO A 578 7.93 -3.53 -17.99
N ARG A 579 8.55 -4.56 -18.56
CA ARG A 579 7.98 -5.90 -18.57
C ARG A 579 8.46 -6.66 -17.35
N MET A 580 7.53 -7.15 -16.56
CA MET A 580 7.84 -8.17 -15.56
C MET A 580 8.19 -9.44 -16.35
N PRO A 581 9.37 -10.07 -16.14
CA PRO A 581 9.67 -11.34 -16.78
C PRO A 581 8.57 -12.34 -16.40
N SER A 582 7.86 -12.84 -17.41
CA SER A 582 6.81 -13.84 -17.23
C SER A 582 7.43 -15.11 -16.65
N ALA A 583 6.82 -15.65 -15.58
CA ALA A 583 7.17 -16.97 -15.05
C ALA A 583 6.79 -18.12 -16.02
N ALA A 584 6.08 -17.82 -17.12
CA ALA A 584 5.58 -18.80 -18.09
C ALA A 584 6.42 -18.89 -19.37
N ALA A 585 7.56 -18.22 -19.48
CA ALA A 585 8.45 -18.30 -20.66
C ALA A 585 9.59 -19.34 -20.52
N ALA A 586 9.57 -20.19 -19.48
CA ALA A 586 10.58 -21.23 -19.24
C ALA A 586 10.06 -22.64 -19.54
N ALA A 587 9.14 -22.78 -20.49
CA ALA A 587 8.71 -24.07 -21.02
C ALA A 587 8.63 -23.99 -22.55
N ASP A 588 9.80 -23.93 -23.19
CA ASP A 588 9.91 -24.15 -24.64
C ASP A 588 10.31 -25.62 -24.83
N HIS A 589 9.32 -26.46 -25.10
CA HIS A 589 9.55 -27.79 -25.64
C HIS A 589 9.72 -27.66 -27.16
N PRO A 590 10.77 -28.24 -27.77
CA PRO A 590 10.93 -28.23 -29.22
C PRO A 590 9.85 -29.12 -29.84
N GLN A 591 8.94 -28.54 -30.62
CA GLN A 591 8.09 -29.30 -31.54
C GLN A 591 8.79 -29.51 -32.89
N PRO A 592 8.51 -30.64 -33.58
CA PRO A 592 9.26 -31.03 -34.78
C PRO A 592 8.93 -30.13 -35.97
N GLN A 593 9.97 -29.80 -36.72
CA GLN A 593 9.88 -29.14 -38.01
C GLN A 593 9.18 -30.04 -39.02
N GLU A 594 7.96 -29.70 -39.43
CA GLU A 594 7.45 -30.08 -40.74
C GLU A 594 6.32 -29.12 -41.17
N GLN A 595 6.55 -28.52 -42.34
CA GLN A 595 5.57 -27.86 -43.22
C GLN A 595 4.97 -26.53 -42.74
N GLN A 596 5.56 -25.42 -43.19
CA GLN A 596 4.81 -24.39 -43.94
C GLN A 596 5.78 -23.42 -44.65
N GLN A 597 6.09 -23.77 -45.90
CA GLN A 597 6.32 -22.77 -46.94
C GLN A 597 4.96 -22.14 -47.28
N GLN A 598 4.59 -21.09 -46.56
CA GLN A 598 3.67 -20.07 -47.06
C GLN A 598 4.33 -18.72 -46.79
N GLN A 599 4.55 -17.95 -47.85
CA GLN A 599 5.08 -16.60 -47.78
C GLN A 599 4.15 -15.74 -46.90
N GLU A 600 4.51 -15.56 -45.63
CA GLU A 600 3.88 -14.55 -44.78
C GLU A 600 4.24 -13.18 -45.36
N GLN A 601 3.23 -12.53 -45.94
CA GLN A 601 3.26 -11.12 -46.27
C GLN A 601 3.68 -10.36 -45.00
N GLN A 602 4.77 -9.59 -45.07
CA GLN A 602 5.23 -8.79 -43.94
C GLN A 602 4.06 -7.94 -43.40
N PRO A 603 3.68 -8.06 -42.10
CA PRO A 603 2.59 -7.27 -41.56
C PRO A 603 2.95 -5.78 -41.68
N GLN A 604 2.07 -4.99 -42.29
CA GLN A 604 2.21 -3.54 -42.35
C GLN A 604 2.30 -2.98 -40.93
N ARG A 605 3.50 -2.58 -40.52
CA ARG A 605 3.76 -2.03 -39.17
C ARG A 605 3.23 -0.59 -39.08
N TYR A 606 2.58 -0.25 -37.97
CA TYR A 606 2.09 1.10 -37.63
C TYR A 606 2.35 1.41 -36.15
N ILE A 607 2.24 2.67 -35.73
CA ILE A 607 2.17 3.03 -34.31
C ILE A 607 0.73 3.04 -33.87
N LEU A 608 0.42 2.35 -32.76
CA LEU A 608 -0.89 2.41 -32.14
C LEU A 608 -0.86 3.42 -31.00
N TYR A 609 -1.65 4.50 -31.11
CA TYR A 609 -2.05 5.30 -29.96
C TYR A 609 -3.36 4.76 -29.39
N TRP A 610 -3.26 4.04 -28.27
CA TRP A 610 -4.42 3.62 -27.49
C TRP A 610 -4.89 4.78 -26.60
N LEU A 611 -5.93 5.48 -27.05
CA LEU A 611 -6.53 6.65 -26.41
C LEU A 611 -7.57 6.21 -25.36
N LYS A 612 -7.36 6.62 -24.11
CA LYS A 612 -8.23 6.28 -22.96
C LYS A 612 -8.74 7.53 -22.24
N THR A 613 -7.83 8.35 -21.72
CA THR A 613 -8.14 9.40 -20.74
C THR A 613 -7.79 10.81 -21.20
N ALA A 614 -7.12 10.98 -22.34
CA ALA A 614 -6.89 12.28 -22.98
C ALA A 614 -7.77 12.39 -24.24
N VAL A 615 -9.09 12.40 -24.04
CA VAL A 615 -10.15 12.54 -25.05
C VAL A 615 -10.23 13.98 -25.59
N TRP A 616 -9.11 14.45 -26.15
CA TRP A 616 -8.96 15.69 -26.92
C TRP A 616 -7.87 15.51 -28.00
N GLY A 617 -8.03 16.18 -29.15
CA GLY A 617 -7.08 16.12 -30.27
C GLY A 617 -5.96 17.17 -30.22
N HIS A 618 -6.12 18.25 -29.44
CA HIS A 618 -5.17 19.38 -29.33
C HIS A 618 -4.43 19.42 -27.98
N GLU A 619 -3.18 19.90 -27.97
CA GLU A 619 -2.33 19.88 -26.75
C GLU A 619 -2.29 18.48 -26.07
N ASN A 620 -2.27 17.41 -26.85
CA ASN A 620 -2.20 16.03 -26.37
C ASN A 620 -0.77 15.48 -26.45
N PRO A 621 -0.07 15.31 -25.31
CA PRO A 621 1.29 14.76 -25.25
C PRO A 621 1.43 13.34 -25.81
N ALA A 622 0.43 12.49 -25.57
CA ALA A 622 0.48 11.09 -25.99
C ALA A 622 0.33 10.98 -27.51
N LEU A 623 -0.58 11.78 -28.09
CA LEU A 623 -0.71 11.90 -29.54
C LEU A 623 0.57 12.45 -30.19
N ASP A 624 1.22 13.44 -29.59
CA ASP A 624 2.50 13.96 -30.12
C ASP A 624 3.63 12.94 -30.05
N ALA A 625 3.71 12.19 -28.95
CA ALA A 625 4.69 11.12 -28.81
C ALA A 625 4.47 10.01 -29.85
N ALA A 626 3.21 9.63 -30.08
CA ALA A 626 2.85 8.64 -31.10
C ALA A 626 3.17 9.14 -32.52
N ALA A 627 2.87 10.40 -32.82
CA ALA A 627 3.20 11.03 -34.10
C ALA A 627 4.71 11.10 -34.35
N ALA A 628 5.49 11.47 -33.33
CA ALA A 628 6.94 11.51 -33.44
C ALA A 628 7.55 10.10 -33.59
N ALA A 629 7.01 9.10 -32.90
CA ALA A 629 7.40 7.70 -33.09
C ALA A 629 7.10 7.22 -34.52
N ALA A 630 5.91 7.53 -35.05
CA ALA A 630 5.48 7.16 -36.39
C ALA A 630 6.40 7.77 -37.46
N ARG A 631 6.71 9.08 -37.32
CA ARG A 631 7.65 9.77 -38.21
C ARG A 631 9.06 9.18 -38.14
N SER A 632 9.57 8.92 -36.93
CA SER A 632 10.92 8.38 -36.74
C SER A 632 11.09 6.97 -37.31
N LEU A 633 10.02 6.18 -37.32
CA LEU A 633 10.03 4.81 -37.82
C LEU A 633 9.55 4.68 -39.27
N GLY A 634 9.07 5.78 -39.88
CA GLY A 634 8.57 5.78 -41.26
C GLY A 634 7.29 4.96 -41.43
N VAL A 635 6.45 4.86 -40.40
CA VAL A 635 5.21 4.05 -40.41
C VAL A 635 3.97 4.91 -40.13
N PRO A 636 2.76 4.47 -40.51
CA PRO A 636 1.53 5.19 -40.20
C PRO A 636 1.22 5.26 -38.70
N LEU A 637 0.41 6.25 -38.31
CA LEU A 637 -0.17 6.37 -36.96
C LEU A 637 -1.63 5.94 -36.99
N LEU A 638 -1.98 4.98 -36.14
CA LEU A 638 -3.35 4.56 -35.88
C LEU A 638 -3.78 5.00 -34.48
N VAL A 639 -4.94 5.64 -34.37
CA VAL A 639 -5.51 6.04 -33.07
C VAL A 639 -6.76 5.21 -32.81
N ALA A 640 -6.84 4.56 -31.64
CA ALA A 640 -8.00 3.75 -31.27
C ALA A 640 -8.39 3.93 -29.80
N SER A 641 -9.70 3.89 -29.53
CA SER A 641 -10.28 3.91 -28.18
C SER A 641 -11.22 2.71 -27.98
N PHE A 642 -11.16 2.10 -26.80
CA PHE A 642 -11.90 0.89 -26.47
C PHE A 642 -12.74 1.12 -25.20
N LEU A 643 -14.07 1.05 -25.34
CA LEU A 643 -14.99 1.06 -24.21
C LEU A 643 -15.28 -0.37 -23.77
N LEU A 644 -14.63 -0.79 -22.68
CA LEU A 644 -14.71 -2.16 -22.16
C LEU A 644 -15.74 -2.24 -21.01
N ALA A 645 -16.73 -3.11 -21.15
CA ALA A 645 -17.76 -3.40 -20.15
C ALA A 645 -17.17 -4.01 -18.86
N SER A 646 -15.94 -4.50 -18.94
CA SER A 646 -15.18 -4.98 -17.78
C SER A 646 -14.79 -3.89 -16.78
N HIS A 647 -14.94 -2.60 -17.12
CA HIS A 647 -14.75 -1.52 -16.18
C HIS A 647 -15.71 -1.69 -14.98
N PRO A 648 -15.23 -1.76 -13.71
CA PRO A 648 -16.08 -2.13 -12.55
C PRO A 648 -17.27 -1.21 -12.27
N TYR A 649 -17.21 0.00 -12.83
CA TYR A 649 -18.26 1.03 -12.76
C TYR A 649 -18.76 1.44 -14.16
N ALA A 650 -18.67 0.58 -15.17
CA ALA A 650 -19.31 0.81 -16.46
C ALA A 650 -20.80 1.08 -16.23
N SER A 651 -21.27 2.23 -16.69
CA SER A 651 -22.65 2.68 -16.52
C SER A 651 -23.07 3.51 -17.70
N GLU A 652 -24.39 3.56 -17.95
CA GLU A 652 -24.93 4.31 -19.08
C GLU A 652 -24.54 5.79 -18.99
N ARG A 653 -24.59 6.38 -17.78
CA ARG A 653 -24.08 7.73 -17.50
C ARG A 653 -22.64 7.95 -17.98
N ARG A 654 -21.72 7.09 -17.55
CA ARG A 654 -20.28 7.27 -17.83
C ARG A 654 -19.98 7.08 -19.31
N TRP A 655 -20.56 6.04 -19.92
CA TRP A 655 -20.35 5.77 -21.34
C TRP A 655 -21.01 6.80 -22.23
N ARG A 656 -22.19 7.32 -21.85
CA ARG A 656 -22.82 8.45 -22.54
C ARG A 656 -21.89 9.66 -22.57
N PHE A 657 -21.35 10.04 -21.42
CA PHE A 657 -20.44 11.18 -21.30
C PHE A 657 -19.15 10.97 -22.12
N LEU A 658 -18.54 9.77 -22.05
CA LEU A 658 -17.36 9.42 -22.84
C LEU A 658 -17.61 9.41 -24.36
N LEU A 659 -18.71 8.82 -24.83
CA LEU A 659 -19.05 8.76 -26.26
C LEU A 659 -19.28 10.16 -26.85
N GLU A 660 -19.88 11.08 -26.09
CA GLU A 660 -19.97 12.49 -26.48
C GLU A 660 -18.57 13.13 -26.61
N GLY A 661 -17.63 12.75 -25.75
CA GLY A 661 -16.23 13.15 -25.89
C GLY A 661 -15.52 12.58 -27.10
N LEU A 662 -15.63 11.28 -27.31
CA LEU A 662 -14.99 10.61 -28.44
C LEU A 662 -15.52 11.10 -29.79
N ARG A 663 -16.78 11.56 -29.84
CA ARG A 663 -17.33 12.25 -31.02
C ARG A 663 -16.56 13.51 -31.36
N ASP A 664 -16.33 14.38 -30.38
CA ASP A 664 -15.58 15.64 -30.58
C ASP A 664 -14.15 15.33 -31.05
N VAL A 665 -13.46 14.38 -30.40
CA VAL A 665 -12.09 13.99 -30.78
C VAL A 665 -12.01 13.36 -32.16
N GLN A 666 -12.97 12.50 -32.52
CA GLN A 666 -13.01 11.89 -33.85
C GLN A 666 -13.16 12.97 -34.94
N ALA A 667 -13.99 13.99 -34.69
CA ALA A 667 -14.11 15.12 -35.60
C ALA A 667 -12.81 15.96 -35.66
N GLU A 668 -12.20 16.26 -34.51
CA GLU A 668 -10.93 17.00 -34.42
C GLU A 668 -9.78 16.27 -35.14
N LEU A 669 -9.69 14.95 -35.03
CA LEU A 669 -8.65 14.15 -35.70
C LEU A 669 -8.88 14.06 -37.21
N ARG A 670 -10.14 13.92 -37.66
CA ARG A 670 -10.48 13.93 -39.10
C ARG A 670 -10.06 15.22 -39.79
N GLN A 671 -10.27 16.35 -39.14
CA GLN A 671 -9.83 17.66 -39.63
C GLN A 671 -8.30 17.74 -39.76
N GLN A 672 -7.57 16.91 -39.02
CA GLN A 672 -6.10 16.82 -39.02
C GLN A 672 -5.57 15.66 -39.90
N GLY A 673 -6.45 15.00 -40.67
CA GLY A 673 -6.07 13.91 -41.59
C GLY A 673 -5.84 12.56 -40.90
N LEU A 674 -6.33 12.37 -39.67
CA LEU A 674 -6.28 11.11 -38.94
C LEU A 674 -7.68 10.59 -38.63
N GLU A 675 -7.81 9.27 -38.46
CA GLU A 675 -9.06 8.65 -38.03
C GLU A 675 -8.93 8.12 -36.59
N LEU A 676 -10.01 8.22 -35.81
CA LEU A 676 -10.13 7.58 -34.50
C LEU A 676 -11.03 6.35 -34.63
N LEU A 677 -10.45 5.17 -34.44
CA LEU A 677 -11.22 3.93 -34.36
C LEU A 677 -11.85 3.78 -32.98
N ILE A 678 -13.17 3.64 -32.90
CA ILE A 678 -13.89 3.52 -31.63
C ILE A 678 -14.52 2.14 -31.54
N TYR A 679 -14.07 1.35 -30.57
CA TYR A 679 -14.67 0.07 -30.23
C TYR A 679 -15.62 0.23 -29.05
N LEU A 680 -16.85 -0.24 -29.21
CA LEU A 680 -17.84 -0.32 -28.14
C LEU A 680 -18.23 -1.77 -27.90
N GLU A 681 -17.87 -2.28 -26.72
CA GLU A 681 -18.16 -3.66 -26.32
C GLU A 681 -19.66 -3.95 -26.29
N GLY A 682 -20.07 -5.07 -26.88
CA GLY A 682 -21.47 -5.44 -27.09
C GLY A 682 -22.16 -4.80 -28.31
N HIS A 683 -21.55 -3.83 -29.00
CA HIS A 683 -22.10 -3.25 -30.23
C HIS A 683 -21.19 -3.44 -31.45
N SER A 684 -19.88 -3.28 -31.30
CA SER A 684 -18.91 -3.39 -32.41
C SER A 684 -18.69 -4.83 -32.90
N GLU A 685 -19.26 -5.84 -32.22
CA GLU A 685 -19.10 -7.27 -32.48
C GLU A 685 -20.00 -7.82 -33.60
N GLU A 686 -21.05 -7.10 -34.01
CA GLU A 686 -22.06 -7.56 -34.98
C GLU A 686 -21.59 -7.64 -36.46
N ALA A 687 -20.29 -7.73 -36.69
CA ALA A 687 -19.73 -7.90 -38.05
C ALA A 687 -19.70 -9.39 -38.49
N GLU A 688 -19.91 -10.35 -37.58
CA GLU A 688 -20.07 -11.76 -37.95
C GLU A 688 -21.56 -12.10 -38.14
N GLY A 689 -21.87 -12.63 -39.32
CA GLY A 689 -23.20 -12.66 -39.92
C GLY A 689 -24.32 -13.28 -39.09
N GLN A 690 -25.50 -12.69 -39.27
CA GLN A 690 -26.78 -13.39 -39.30
C GLN A 690 -26.68 -14.64 -40.21
N GLN A 691 -26.42 -15.80 -39.64
CA GLN A 691 -26.85 -17.11 -40.16
C GLN A 691 -26.78 -18.12 -39.01
N GLY A 692 -27.88 -18.23 -38.26
CA GLY A 692 -27.99 -19.13 -37.12
C GLY A 692 -29.17 -18.75 -36.23
N ALA A 693 -30.38 -18.87 -36.74
CA ALA A 693 -31.58 -18.83 -35.91
C ALA A 693 -31.61 -20.05 -34.98
N ALA A 694 -31.50 -19.84 -33.66
CA ALA A 694 -31.98 -20.80 -32.66
C ALA A 694 -32.22 -20.15 -31.28
N SER A 695 -33.52 -20.06 -30.95
CA SER A 695 -34.16 -19.98 -29.63
C SER A 695 -33.70 -18.92 -28.61
N ALA A 696 -34.46 -17.82 -28.59
CA ALA A 696 -34.73 -17.09 -27.36
C ALA A 696 -35.64 -17.92 -26.45
N ALA A 697 -35.13 -18.40 -25.32
CA ALA A 697 -35.94 -18.87 -24.19
C ALA A 697 -35.18 -18.69 -22.87
N GLY A 698 -35.68 -17.73 -22.07
CA GLY A 698 -35.59 -17.62 -20.60
C GLY A 698 -34.32 -18.08 -19.88
N ALA A 699 -33.39 -17.14 -19.60
CA ALA A 699 -32.44 -17.28 -18.50
C ALA A 699 -32.64 -16.13 -17.49
N PRO A 700 -32.69 -16.40 -16.17
CA PRO A 700 -33.03 -15.39 -15.18
C PRO A 700 -31.90 -14.38 -15.02
N ARG A 701 -32.29 -13.10 -14.94
CA ARG A 701 -31.42 -11.94 -14.64
C ARG A 701 -30.65 -12.19 -13.33
N ARG A 702 -29.39 -12.64 -13.43
CA ARG A 702 -28.50 -12.78 -12.27
C ARG A 702 -28.08 -11.40 -11.78
N ARG A 703 -28.54 -11.03 -10.58
CA ARG A 703 -27.97 -9.92 -9.81
C ARG A 703 -26.52 -10.24 -9.48
N CYS A 704 -25.61 -9.41 -9.97
CA CYS A 704 -24.20 -9.44 -9.59
C CYS A 704 -24.07 -8.98 -8.13
N SER A 705 -23.93 -9.92 -7.18
CA SER A 705 -23.66 -9.60 -5.78
C SER A 705 -22.17 -9.32 -5.59
N ARG A 706 -21.86 -8.07 -5.21
CA ARG A 706 -20.53 -7.53 -4.96
C ARG A 706 -19.98 -7.98 -3.60
N SER A 707 -18.96 -8.83 -3.59
CA SER A 707 -17.75 -8.70 -2.75
C SER A 707 -16.75 -9.81 -3.12
N SER A 708 -15.68 -9.42 -3.80
CA SER A 708 -14.54 -10.32 -4.03
C SER A 708 -13.25 -9.50 -4.05
N SER A 709 -12.20 -10.08 -3.47
CA SER A 709 -10.84 -9.55 -3.39
C SER A 709 -10.29 -9.14 -4.75
N SER A 710 -9.39 -8.16 -4.75
CA SER A 710 -8.79 -7.54 -5.94
C SER A 710 -8.04 -8.52 -6.85
N SER A 711 -7.53 -9.65 -6.35
CA SER A 711 -6.82 -10.63 -7.18
C SER A 711 -7.73 -11.44 -8.11
N ALA A 712 -9.01 -11.65 -7.76
CA ALA A 712 -9.96 -12.41 -8.60
C ALA A 712 -10.54 -11.59 -9.76
N ARG A 713 -10.46 -10.25 -9.71
CA ARG A 713 -10.91 -9.36 -10.80
C ARG A 713 -9.94 -9.28 -11.96
N ALA A 714 -8.66 -9.57 -11.74
CA ALA A 714 -7.60 -9.39 -12.74
C ALA A 714 -7.69 -10.38 -13.92
N GLN A 715 -8.51 -11.44 -13.87
CA GLN A 715 -8.54 -12.48 -14.91
C GLN A 715 -9.87 -12.56 -15.70
N VAL A 716 -10.89 -11.78 -15.34
CA VAL A 716 -12.23 -11.89 -15.99
C VAL A 716 -12.32 -11.03 -17.25
N PHE A 717 -11.66 -9.87 -17.28
CA PHE A 717 -11.74 -8.94 -18.42
C PHE A 717 -10.92 -9.39 -19.63
N GLU A 718 -9.86 -10.17 -19.42
CA GLU A 718 -8.96 -10.62 -20.48
C GLU A 718 -9.67 -11.51 -21.52
N ARG A 719 -10.83 -12.07 -21.16
CA ARG A 719 -11.67 -12.90 -22.03
C ARG A 719 -12.67 -12.09 -22.85
N SER A 720 -12.80 -10.79 -22.60
CA SER A 720 -13.78 -9.94 -23.27
C SER A 720 -13.44 -9.76 -24.76
N ALA A 721 -14.45 -9.57 -25.60
CA ALA A 721 -14.23 -9.39 -27.04
C ALA A 721 -13.46 -8.09 -27.33
N GLY A 722 -13.76 -7.02 -26.58
CA GLY A 722 -13.05 -5.75 -26.71
C GLY A 722 -11.58 -5.84 -26.31
N TRP A 723 -11.27 -6.58 -25.24
CA TRP A 723 -9.87 -6.82 -24.86
C TRP A 723 -9.11 -7.60 -25.93
N ARG A 724 -9.71 -8.67 -26.47
CA ARG A 724 -9.11 -9.44 -27.57
C ARG A 724 -8.92 -8.59 -28.83
N ALA A 725 -9.85 -7.70 -29.16
CA ALA A 725 -9.72 -6.78 -30.28
C ALA A 725 -8.56 -5.78 -30.07
N LEU A 726 -8.42 -5.23 -28.86
CA LEU A 726 -7.28 -4.38 -28.48
C LEU A 726 -5.95 -5.14 -28.60
N LEU A 727 -5.86 -6.37 -28.09
CA LEU A 727 -4.65 -7.20 -28.17
C LEU A 727 -4.25 -7.51 -29.61
N ARG A 728 -5.21 -7.81 -30.49
CA ARG A 728 -4.95 -8.05 -31.91
C ARG A 728 -4.37 -6.80 -32.57
N LEU A 729 -5.00 -5.65 -32.33
CA LEU A 729 -4.53 -4.36 -32.88
C LEU A 729 -3.14 -4.00 -32.33
N ALA A 730 -2.93 -4.16 -31.03
CA ALA A 730 -1.67 -3.84 -30.38
C ALA A 730 -0.54 -4.79 -30.80
N SER A 731 -0.83 -6.08 -31.03
CA SER A 731 0.16 -7.07 -31.50
C SER A 731 0.70 -6.76 -32.91
N GLY A 732 -0.11 -6.10 -33.75
CA GLY A 732 0.30 -5.67 -35.09
C GLY A 732 1.13 -4.37 -35.13
N ALA A 733 1.27 -3.68 -34.00
CA ALA A 733 1.95 -2.39 -33.93
C ALA A 733 3.47 -2.51 -33.81
N ALA A 734 4.21 -1.53 -34.35
CA ALA A 734 5.64 -1.35 -34.11
C ALA A 734 5.93 -0.86 -32.69
N ALA A 735 5.01 -0.08 -32.12
CA ALA A 735 5.01 0.34 -30.72
C ALA A 735 3.58 0.78 -30.33
N VAL A 736 3.26 0.63 -29.04
CA VAL A 736 2.02 1.16 -28.46
C VAL A 736 2.34 2.39 -27.63
N VAL A 737 1.64 3.49 -27.90
CA VAL A 737 1.64 4.69 -27.05
C VAL A 737 0.28 4.80 -26.37
N THR A 738 0.24 5.18 -25.10
CA THR A 738 -1.01 5.35 -24.35
C THR A 738 -0.82 6.33 -23.20
N GLU A 739 -1.90 6.79 -22.55
CA GLU A 739 -1.80 7.69 -21.39
C GLU A 739 -1.41 6.95 -20.10
N ASP A 740 -0.60 7.61 -19.29
CA ASP A 740 -0.14 7.15 -17.98
C ASP A 740 -1.14 7.55 -16.88
N MET A 741 -2.10 6.66 -16.59
CA MET A 741 -3.17 6.88 -15.60
C MET A 741 -2.98 5.91 -14.42
N PRO A 742 -2.61 6.38 -13.22
CA PRO A 742 -2.11 5.52 -12.14
C PRO A 742 -3.21 4.95 -11.23
N VAL A 743 -4.38 4.62 -11.79
CA VAL A 743 -5.54 4.10 -11.02
C VAL A 743 -6.25 2.95 -11.76
N PRO A 744 -6.90 2.03 -11.05
CA PRO A 744 -7.74 1.00 -11.66
C PRO A 744 -8.98 1.57 -12.37
N PRO A 745 -9.41 0.96 -13.50
CA PRO A 745 -8.78 -0.19 -14.14
C PRO A 745 -7.66 0.18 -15.14
N ASP A 746 -7.44 1.45 -15.47
CA ASP A 746 -6.47 1.87 -16.51
C ASP A 746 -5.04 1.36 -16.25
N ALA A 747 -4.55 1.50 -15.02
CA ALA A 747 -3.23 1.01 -14.64
C ALA A 747 -3.16 -0.53 -14.69
N ASP A 748 -4.21 -1.22 -14.26
CA ASP A 748 -4.29 -2.69 -14.30
C ASP A 748 -4.33 -3.20 -15.75
N TRP A 749 -5.10 -2.53 -16.62
CA TRP A 749 -5.14 -2.84 -18.05
C TRP A 749 -3.79 -2.59 -18.71
N LEU A 750 -3.10 -1.49 -18.41
CA LEU A 750 -1.77 -1.24 -18.97
C LEU A 750 -0.77 -2.35 -18.60
N LEU A 751 -0.81 -2.82 -17.35
CA LEU A 751 0.03 -3.93 -16.90
C LEU A 751 -0.33 -5.25 -17.59
N ALA A 752 -1.62 -5.56 -17.72
CA ALA A 752 -2.09 -6.76 -18.41
C ALA A 752 -1.73 -6.74 -19.92
N LEU A 753 -1.86 -5.60 -20.58
CA LEU A 753 -1.44 -5.43 -21.97
C LEU A 753 0.06 -5.70 -22.13
N ALA A 754 0.89 -5.14 -21.24
CA ALA A 754 2.33 -5.37 -21.26
C ALA A 754 2.75 -6.82 -21.00
N GLN A 755 1.95 -7.57 -20.23
CA GLN A 755 2.18 -8.99 -19.97
C GLN A 755 1.79 -9.89 -21.16
N GLN A 756 0.80 -9.50 -21.96
CA GLN A 756 0.25 -10.33 -23.03
C GLN A 756 0.84 -10.04 -24.43
N LEU A 757 1.44 -8.88 -24.66
CA LEU A 757 2.12 -8.57 -25.93
C LEU A 757 3.53 -9.18 -26.00
N SER A 758 4.09 -9.34 -27.20
CA SER A 758 5.46 -9.85 -27.42
C SER A 758 6.51 -9.02 -26.66
N PRO A 759 7.48 -9.61 -25.92
CA PRO A 759 8.52 -8.90 -25.15
C PRO A 759 9.28 -7.80 -25.89
N SER A 760 9.45 -7.94 -27.20
CA SER A 760 10.18 -6.99 -28.05
C SER A 760 9.34 -5.76 -28.46
N LEU A 761 8.02 -5.78 -28.27
CA LEU A 761 7.12 -4.69 -28.66
C LEU A 761 7.18 -3.55 -27.63
N PRO A 762 7.65 -2.34 -27.97
CA PRO A 762 7.75 -1.23 -27.01
C PRO A 762 6.38 -0.65 -26.65
N ILE A 763 6.13 -0.44 -25.35
CA ILE A 763 4.93 0.22 -24.85
C ILE A 763 5.35 1.48 -24.08
N ALA A 764 4.84 2.63 -24.49
CA ALA A 764 5.11 3.93 -23.88
C ALA A 764 3.84 4.53 -23.26
N ALA A 765 3.90 4.79 -21.96
CA ALA A 765 2.87 5.51 -21.23
C ALA A 765 3.26 6.99 -21.09
N VAL A 766 2.35 7.92 -21.39
CA VAL A 766 2.65 9.36 -21.41
C VAL A 766 1.73 10.12 -20.44
N ASP A 767 2.31 10.93 -19.56
CA ASP A 767 1.51 11.80 -18.68
C ASP A 767 0.89 12.98 -19.45
N THR A 768 -0.43 12.86 -19.64
CA THR A 768 -1.31 13.85 -20.27
C THR A 768 -2.11 14.69 -19.26
N ALA A 769 -2.11 14.31 -17.98
CA ALA A 769 -3.04 14.83 -16.99
C ALA A 769 -2.44 15.92 -16.09
N CYS A 770 -1.13 15.86 -15.82
CA CYS A 770 -0.46 16.78 -14.90
C CYS A 770 0.33 17.87 -15.63
N GLY A 771 0.24 19.11 -15.14
CA GLY A 771 1.08 20.23 -15.58
C GLY A 771 2.56 19.92 -15.37
N LEU A 772 2.89 19.36 -14.19
CA LEU A 772 4.18 18.74 -13.91
C LEU A 772 4.07 17.22 -14.08
N PRO A 773 4.86 16.57 -14.97
CA PRO A 773 4.76 15.12 -15.14
C PRO A 773 4.94 14.37 -13.81
N MET A 774 3.97 13.55 -13.44
CA MET A 774 3.84 12.97 -12.10
C MET A 774 5.06 12.14 -11.68
N ARG A 775 5.72 11.48 -12.64
CA ARG A 775 6.94 10.68 -12.42
C ARG A 775 8.19 11.51 -12.12
N LEU A 776 8.18 12.82 -12.37
CA LEU A 776 9.27 13.71 -11.95
C LEU A 776 9.24 14.03 -10.45
N VAL A 777 8.13 13.73 -9.77
CA VAL A 777 8.01 13.85 -8.32
C VAL A 777 8.37 12.50 -7.67
N GLY A 778 9.66 12.34 -7.39
CA GLY A 778 10.27 11.04 -7.03
C GLY A 778 9.86 10.42 -5.68
N LYS A 779 8.94 11.03 -4.92
CA LYS A 779 8.40 10.43 -3.69
C LYS A 779 6.93 10.76 -3.48
N CYS A 780 6.26 9.95 -2.67
CA CYS A 780 4.92 10.22 -2.18
C CYS A 780 4.95 11.35 -1.14
N HIS A 781 4.08 12.34 -1.29
CA HIS A 781 3.90 13.42 -0.33
C HIS A 781 2.61 13.26 0.47
N GLU A 782 2.72 13.08 1.79
CA GLU A 782 1.55 12.94 2.68
C GLU A 782 0.98 14.28 3.16
N LYS A 783 1.55 15.42 2.74
CA LYS A 783 1.12 16.77 3.13
C LYS A 783 1.15 17.72 1.93
N ALA A 784 0.08 18.49 1.75
CA ALA A 784 -0.04 19.43 0.63
C ALA A 784 1.08 20.49 0.58
N TYR A 785 1.50 21.04 1.73
CA TYR A 785 2.60 22.02 1.76
C TYR A 785 3.93 21.42 1.31
N SER A 786 4.17 20.13 1.61
CA SER A 786 5.40 19.45 1.21
C SER A 786 5.43 19.19 -0.29
N PHE A 787 4.29 18.81 -0.88
CA PHE A 787 4.14 18.65 -2.33
C PHE A 787 4.27 20.00 -3.05
N ARG A 788 3.63 21.05 -2.51
CA ARG A 788 3.71 22.42 -3.04
C ARG A 788 5.16 22.87 -3.13
N ALA A 789 5.92 22.77 -2.05
CA ALA A 789 7.33 23.15 -2.00
C ALA A 789 8.21 22.33 -2.95
N ALA A 790 7.96 21.03 -3.09
CA ALA A 790 8.74 20.15 -3.97
C ALA A 790 8.47 20.41 -5.46
N SER A 791 7.26 20.82 -5.82
CA SER A 791 6.83 21.00 -7.21
C SER A 791 6.92 22.45 -7.71
N GLU A 792 7.00 23.44 -6.81
CA GLU A 792 6.89 24.88 -7.12
C GLU A 792 7.79 25.35 -8.27
N SER A 793 9.10 25.10 -8.16
CA SER A 793 10.06 25.56 -9.18
C SER A 793 9.72 25.03 -10.57
N GLN A 794 9.36 23.73 -10.68
CA GLN A 794 9.06 23.12 -11.96
C GLN A 794 7.66 23.49 -12.48
N ARG A 795 6.66 23.66 -11.59
CA ARG A 795 5.32 24.12 -11.96
C ARG A 795 5.36 25.54 -12.50
N SER A 796 6.05 26.46 -11.81
CA SER A 796 6.14 27.87 -12.20
C SER A 796 6.87 28.06 -13.54
N GLN A 797 7.80 27.16 -13.89
CA GLN A 797 8.43 27.14 -15.21
C GLN A 797 7.49 26.68 -16.35
N ARG A 798 6.38 26.00 -16.04
CA ARG A 798 5.50 25.32 -17.01
C ARG A 798 4.13 25.94 -17.13
N VAL A 799 3.59 26.51 -16.05
CA VAL A 799 2.20 26.98 -15.98
C VAL A 799 1.85 27.98 -17.08
N SER A 800 2.79 28.85 -17.47
CA SER A 800 2.58 29.87 -18.50
C SER A 800 3.03 29.41 -19.90
N ARG A 801 3.65 28.23 -20.04
CA ARG A 801 4.16 27.77 -21.34
C ARG A 801 3.03 27.29 -22.24
N VAL A 802 3.13 27.66 -23.52
CA VAL A 802 2.35 27.01 -24.57
C VAL A 802 2.94 25.62 -24.77
N TYR A 803 2.07 24.60 -24.75
CA TYR A 803 2.49 23.19 -24.77
C TYR A 803 3.29 22.84 -26.04
N ALA A 804 2.99 23.51 -27.16
CA ALA A 804 3.83 23.58 -28.36
C ALA A 804 3.56 24.91 -29.09
N PRO A 805 4.48 25.90 -29.10
CA PRO A 805 4.31 27.04 -29.99
C PRO A 805 4.50 26.56 -31.44
N PRO A 806 3.59 26.86 -32.37
CA PRO A 806 3.91 26.77 -33.79
C PRO A 806 5.05 27.75 -34.09
N ALA A 807 6.00 27.35 -34.94
CA ALA A 807 6.87 28.34 -35.56
C ALA A 807 5.99 29.25 -36.45
N GLY A 808 5.67 30.45 -35.98
CA GLY A 808 5.10 31.53 -36.80
C GLY A 808 3.57 31.59 -36.99
N ALA A 809 2.73 30.90 -36.21
CA ALA A 809 1.26 30.99 -36.37
C ALA A 809 0.56 31.86 -35.29
N PRO A 810 -0.55 32.55 -35.63
CA PRO A 810 -1.27 33.44 -34.71
C PRO A 810 -1.93 32.70 -33.53
N PRO A 811 -2.28 33.40 -32.43
CA PRO A 811 -2.79 32.79 -31.20
C PRO A 811 -4.12 32.06 -31.41
N LEU A 812 -4.18 30.84 -30.87
CA LEU A 812 -5.21 29.84 -31.12
C LEU A 812 -6.53 30.15 -30.41
N GLY A 813 -7.56 30.48 -31.19
CA GLY A 813 -8.96 30.31 -30.81
C GLY A 813 -9.41 28.84 -30.91
N PRO A 814 -10.69 28.53 -30.62
CA PRO A 814 -11.26 27.17 -30.67
C PRO A 814 -11.23 26.48 -32.06
N ALA A 815 -10.71 27.14 -33.10
CA ALA A 815 -10.58 26.63 -34.47
C ALA A 815 -9.11 26.44 -34.92
N ALA A 816 -8.23 26.03 -34.02
CA ALA A 816 -6.80 25.83 -34.28
C ALA A 816 -6.49 24.45 -34.90
N VAL A 817 -6.71 24.32 -36.21
CA VAL A 817 -6.85 23.04 -36.93
C VAL A 817 -5.55 22.43 -37.49
N ALA A 818 -4.34 22.86 -37.11
CA ALA A 818 -3.14 22.13 -37.54
C ALA A 818 -2.04 22.07 -36.48
N ARG A 819 -1.77 20.86 -35.97
CA ARG A 819 -0.53 20.56 -35.26
C ARG A 819 0.60 20.35 -36.28
N PRO A 820 1.73 21.09 -36.21
CA PRO A 820 2.93 20.74 -36.97
C PRO A 820 3.39 19.29 -36.74
N ALA A 821 3.06 18.72 -35.57
CA ALA A 821 3.40 17.36 -35.20
C ALA A 821 2.73 16.28 -36.07
N LEU A 822 1.51 16.52 -36.58
CA LEU A 822 0.77 15.55 -37.40
C LEU A 822 0.96 15.80 -38.91
N ALA A 823 1.44 16.97 -39.28
CA ALA A 823 1.71 17.32 -40.68
C ALA A 823 2.73 16.36 -41.30
N GLY A 824 2.42 15.89 -42.52
CA GLY A 824 3.29 15.03 -43.32
C GLY A 824 3.44 13.59 -42.81
N LEU A 825 2.61 13.14 -41.85
CA LEU A 825 2.55 11.72 -41.52
C LEU A 825 1.91 10.94 -42.66
N PRO A 826 2.40 9.73 -42.97
CA PRO A 826 1.73 8.86 -43.94
C PRO A 826 0.34 8.49 -43.39
N PRO A 827 -0.73 8.66 -44.19
CA PRO A 827 -2.05 8.23 -43.76
C PRO A 827 -2.06 6.72 -43.52
N PRO A 828 -2.80 6.21 -42.52
CA PRO A 828 -3.00 4.78 -42.39
C PRO A 828 -3.66 4.25 -43.68
N PRO A 829 -3.14 3.15 -44.27
CA PRO A 829 -3.79 2.45 -45.37
C PRO A 829 -5.28 2.24 -45.09
N PRO A 830 -6.20 2.66 -45.98
CA PRO A 830 -7.65 2.55 -45.74
C PRO A 830 -8.08 1.13 -45.33
N GLU A 831 -7.39 0.14 -45.87
CA GLU A 831 -7.56 -1.30 -45.65
C GLU A 831 -7.31 -1.71 -44.19
N LEU A 832 -6.40 -1.05 -43.46
CA LEU A 832 -6.16 -1.30 -42.03
C LEU A 832 -7.33 -0.82 -41.15
N CYS A 833 -8.15 0.10 -41.65
CA CYS A 833 -9.29 0.65 -40.93
C CYS A 833 -10.63 -0.03 -41.30
N LYS A 834 -10.61 -0.98 -42.24
CA LYS A 834 -11.81 -1.70 -42.70
C LYS A 834 -12.25 -2.75 -41.68
N ALA A 835 -13.56 -2.93 -41.57
CA ALA A 835 -14.16 -3.83 -40.57
C ALA A 835 -13.71 -5.29 -40.77
N GLU A 836 -13.53 -5.69 -42.02
CA GLU A 836 -13.08 -7.03 -42.41
C GLU A 836 -11.66 -7.30 -41.89
N GLN A 837 -10.79 -6.30 -41.93
CA GLN A 837 -9.41 -6.41 -41.44
C GLN A 837 -9.32 -6.33 -39.92
N LEU A 838 -10.18 -5.51 -39.31
CA LEU A 838 -10.23 -5.34 -37.86
C LEU A 838 -10.91 -6.54 -37.14
N GLY A 839 -11.83 -7.22 -37.84
CA GLY A 839 -12.74 -8.21 -37.26
C GLY A 839 -13.81 -7.61 -36.36
N TRP A 840 -14.11 -6.31 -36.53
CA TRP A 840 -15.14 -5.56 -35.81
C TRP A 840 -15.42 -4.26 -36.55
N ARG A 841 -16.60 -3.67 -36.31
CA ARG A 841 -17.01 -2.42 -36.95
C ARG A 841 -16.75 -1.22 -36.03
N PRO A 842 -15.85 -0.28 -36.41
CA PRO A 842 -15.65 0.96 -35.66
C PRO A 842 -16.90 1.83 -35.67
N LEU A 843 -17.15 2.54 -34.56
CA LEU A 843 -18.21 3.54 -34.49
C LEU A 843 -17.78 4.84 -35.18
N ASP A 844 -18.65 5.31 -36.05
CA ASP A 844 -18.57 6.65 -36.65
C ASP A 844 -19.49 7.61 -35.88
N LEU A 845 -18.99 8.17 -34.79
CA LEU A 845 -19.72 9.10 -33.94
C LEU A 845 -19.75 10.52 -34.53
N ALA A 846 -18.68 10.94 -35.19
CA ALA A 846 -18.56 12.28 -35.78
C ALA A 846 -19.58 12.51 -36.91
N SER A 847 -19.94 11.46 -37.65
CA SER A 847 -21.01 11.53 -38.67
C SER A 847 -22.43 11.49 -38.09
N LEU A 848 -22.60 11.26 -36.78
CA LEU A 848 -23.93 11.32 -36.17
C LEU A 848 -24.41 12.78 -36.14
N PRO A 849 -25.59 13.07 -36.72
CA PRO A 849 -26.11 14.43 -36.76
C PRO A 849 -26.38 14.94 -35.32
N PRO A 850 -26.13 16.23 -35.02
CA PRO A 850 -26.45 16.79 -33.70
C PRO A 850 -27.94 16.65 -33.29
N PRO A 851 -28.92 16.86 -34.20
CA PRO A 851 -30.31 16.53 -33.94
C PRO A 851 -30.42 15.04 -33.58
N HIS A 852 -31.03 14.74 -32.43
CA HIS A 852 -31.22 13.38 -31.93
C HIS A 852 -29.96 12.64 -31.45
N LEU A 853 -28.80 13.30 -31.27
CA LEU A 853 -27.60 12.65 -30.70
C LEU A 853 -27.91 11.98 -29.33
N ALA A 854 -28.71 12.64 -28.49
CA ALA A 854 -29.26 12.08 -27.25
C ALA A 854 -29.91 10.71 -27.47
N GLN A 855 -30.92 10.67 -28.33
CA GLN A 855 -31.68 9.45 -28.61
C GLN A 855 -30.81 8.36 -29.25
N ARG A 856 -29.90 8.74 -30.16
CA ARG A 856 -29.02 7.79 -30.87
C ARG A 856 -28.02 7.11 -29.94
N LEU A 857 -27.27 7.83 -29.09
CA LEU A 857 -26.36 7.13 -28.18
C LEU A 857 -27.14 6.35 -27.10
N THR A 858 -28.33 6.78 -26.70
CA THR A 858 -29.19 5.96 -25.81
C THR A 858 -29.56 4.65 -26.49
N ALA A 859 -30.00 4.68 -27.76
CA ALA A 859 -30.32 3.47 -28.51
C ALA A 859 -29.10 2.53 -28.67
N LEU A 860 -27.92 3.11 -28.88
CA LEU A 860 -26.66 2.37 -29.00
C LEU A 860 -26.23 1.76 -27.66
N LEU A 861 -26.36 2.49 -26.54
CA LEU A 861 -26.03 2.00 -25.20
C LEU A 861 -27.02 0.95 -24.70
N ALA A 862 -28.30 1.04 -25.04
CA ALA A 862 -29.33 0.09 -24.64
C ALA A 862 -29.05 -1.36 -25.10
N ARG A 863 -28.18 -1.53 -26.11
CA ARG A 863 -27.77 -2.83 -26.67
C ARG A 863 -26.51 -3.39 -26.01
N CYS A 864 -25.81 -2.61 -25.19
CA CYS A 864 -24.53 -3.00 -24.62
C CYS A 864 -24.71 -3.85 -23.35
N ALA A 865 -24.37 -5.13 -23.42
CA ALA A 865 -24.37 -6.01 -22.25
C ALA A 865 -23.24 -5.63 -21.26
N GLY A 866 -23.50 -5.70 -19.95
CA GLY A 866 -22.50 -5.45 -18.90
C GLY A 866 -22.42 -4.00 -18.39
N VAL A 867 -23.24 -3.09 -18.92
CA VAL A 867 -23.35 -1.70 -18.47
C VAL A 867 -24.39 -1.55 -17.36
N ASP A 868 -24.09 -0.82 -16.29
CA ASP A 868 -25.07 -0.47 -15.25
C ASP A 868 -26.03 0.63 -15.75
N HIS A 869 -27.20 0.20 -16.24
CA HIS A 869 -28.30 1.09 -16.66
C HIS A 869 -29.10 1.69 -15.49
N SER A 870 -28.84 1.28 -14.24
CA SER A 870 -29.52 1.86 -13.08
C SER A 870 -28.93 3.19 -12.62
N VAL A 871 -27.81 3.61 -13.22
CA VAL A 871 -27.21 4.93 -13.01
C VAL A 871 -27.60 5.83 -14.21
N PRO A 872 -28.57 6.76 -14.04
CA PRO A 872 -29.17 7.48 -15.15
C PRO A 872 -28.20 8.49 -15.76
N VAL A 873 -28.32 8.72 -17.07
CA VAL A 873 -27.61 9.79 -17.79
C VAL A 873 -27.97 11.17 -17.26
N VAL A 874 -27.08 12.15 -17.44
CA VAL A 874 -27.28 13.52 -16.94
C VAL A 874 -27.26 14.52 -18.09
N GLY A 875 -28.40 15.15 -18.38
CA GLY A 875 -28.55 16.00 -19.58
C GLY A 875 -27.86 17.36 -19.52
N HIS A 876 -27.55 17.86 -18.33
CA HIS A 876 -26.97 19.20 -18.11
C HIS A 876 -25.44 19.25 -18.15
N LEU A 877 -24.80 18.08 -18.14
CA LEU A 877 -23.36 17.91 -18.28
C LEU A 877 -23.11 17.09 -19.55
N PRO A 878 -23.32 17.67 -20.76
CA PRO A 878 -22.90 17.01 -21.97
C PRO A 878 -21.37 16.86 -21.97
N GLY A 879 -20.87 15.70 -22.40
CA GLY A 879 -19.46 15.45 -22.65
C GLY A 879 -18.93 16.19 -23.88
N GLY A 880 -17.63 16.08 -24.11
CA GLY A 880 -16.96 16.72 -25.26
C GLY A 880 -16.18 17.97 -24.93
N SER A 881 -15.17 18.22 -25.77
CA SER A 881 -14.28 19.38 -25.67
C SER A 881 -15.08 20.66 -25.89
N THR A 882 -16.07 20.65 -26.78
CA THR A 882 -16.96 21.79 -27.03
C THR A 882 -17.68 22.22 -25.74
N ALA A 883 -18.33 21.26 -25.07
CA ALA A 883 -19.05 21.52 -23.82
C ALA A 883 -18.11 21.88 -22.67
N GLY A 884 -16.98 21.18 -22.56
CA GLY A 884 -15.97 21.42 -21.53
C GLY A 884 -15.35 22.82 -21.62
N TYR A 885 -14.95 23.26 -22.81
CA TYR A 885 -14.40 24.60 -23.00
C TYR A 885 -15.44 25.70 -22.88
N ALA A 886 -16.68 25.48 -23.33
CA ALA A 886 -17.77 26.43 -23.08
C ALA A 886 -17.97 26.66 -21.56
N ARG A 887 -17.89 25.59 -20.76
CA ARG A 887 -17.96 25.67 -19.29
C ARG A 887 -16.75 26.38 -18.70
N TRP A 888 -15.54 26.05 -19.15
CA TRP A 888 -14.32 26.73 -18.72
C TRP A 888 -14.39 28.24 -19.00
N GLU A 889 -14.77 28.64 -20.20
CA GLU A 889 -14.91 30.05 -20.60
C GLU A 889 -15.98 30.77 -19.78
N ALA A 890 -17.11 30.12 -19.52
CA ALA A 890 -18.16 30.68 -18.65
C ALA A 890 -17.65 30.89 -17.21
N PHE A 891 -16.89 29.95 -16.68
CA PHE A 891 -16.29 30.06 -15.35
C PHE A 891 -15.18 31.12 -15.32
N ARG A 892 -14.28 31.15 -16.30
CA ARG A 892 -13.21 32.16 -16.39
C ARG A 892 -13.78 33.58 -16.40
N LYS A 893 -14.84 33.82 -17.18
CA LYS A 893 -15.48 35.14 -17.30
C LYS A 893 -16.27 35.60 -16.07
N ARG A 894 -16.93 34.68 -15.36
CA ARG A 894 -17.93 35.05 -14.32
C ARG A 894 -17.62 34.53 -12.91
N GLY A 895 -16.95 33.39 -12.81
CA GLY A 895 -16.75 32.67 -11.55
C GLY A 895 -15.32 32.69 -11.03
N LEU A 896 -14.32 32.74 -11.90
CA LEU A 896 -12.92 32.57 -11.52
C LEU A 896 -12.46 33.62 -10.51
N ALA A 897 -12.81 34.90 -10.71
CA ALA A 897 -12.47 35.98 -9.78
C ALA A 897 -13.13 35.80 -8.40
N LEU A 898 -14.33 35.21 -8.37
CA LEU A 898 -15.10 34.95 -7.15
C LEU A 898 -14.64 33.68 -6.42
N TYR A 899 -13.86 32.81 -7.08
CA TYR A 899 -13.55 31.46 -6.61
C TYR A 899 -12.97 31.44 -5.19
N ALA A 900 -12.05 32.35 -4.87
CA ALA A 900 -11.43 32.41 -3.54
C ALA A 900 -12.46 32.67 -2.42
N ALA A 901 -13.44 33.52 -2.68
CA ALA A 901 -14.47 33.91 -1.71
C ALA A 901 -15.63 32.89 -1.63
N SER A 902 -16.03 32.32 -2.77
CA SER A 902 -17.30 31.58 -2.92
C SER A 902 -17.16 30.05 -2.99
N ARG A 903 -15.97 29.48 -3.28
CA ARG A 903 -15.77 28.02 -3.50
C ARG A 903 -16.25 27.10 -2.36
N ASN A 904 -16.44 27.64 -1.17
CA ASN A 904 -16.86 26.87 -0.01
C ASN A 904 -18.39 26.85 0.17
N SER A 905 -19.14 27.63 -0.59
CA SER A 905 -20.60 27.76 -0.52
C SER A 905 -21.29 26.88 -1.57
N PRO A 906 -21.89 25.73 -1.19
CA PRO A 906 -22.56 24.85 -2.17
C PRO A 906 -23.78 25.46 -2.86
N MET A 907 -24.32 26.57 -2.34
CA MET A 907 -25.41 27.33 -2.95
C MET A 907 -24.93 28.25 -4.08
N GLU A 908 -23.65 28.65 -4.07
CA GLU A 908 -23.06 29.55 -5.07
C GLU A 908 -22.37 28.76 -6.19
N ARG A 909 -23.17 28.09 -7.04
CA ARG A 909 -22.65 27.23 -8.12
C ARG A 909 -21.76 27.94 -9.13
N VAL A 910 -21.93 29.25 -9.33
CA VAL A 910 -21.09 30.07 -10.22
C VAL A 910 -19.67 30.25 -9.66
N GLY A 911 -19.51 30.13 -8.34
CA GLY A 911 -18.25 30.25 -7.61
C GLY A 911 -17.28 29.09 -7.80
N VAL A 912 -17.62 28.06 -8.59
CA VAL A 912 -16.78 26.89 -8.88
C VAL A 912 -16.83 26.50 -10.36
N SER A 913 -15.76 25.87 -10.86
CA SER A 913 -15.63 25.58 -12.29
C SER A 913 -16.54 24.47 -12.82
N ARG A 914 -16.88 23.50 -11.96
CA ARG A 914 -17.59 22.26 -12.36
C ARG A 914 -16.89 21.52 -13.52
N LEU A 915 -15.56 21.58 -13.57
CA LEU A 915 -14.74 20.97 -14.64
C LEU A 915 -14.23 19.56 -14.30
N SER A 916 -14.50 19.02 -13.12
CA SER A 916 -13.87 17.76 -12.66
C SER A 916 -14.17 16.58 -13.59
N ALA A 917 -15.41 16.42 -14.05
CA ALA A 917 -15.77 15.39 -15.04
C ALA A 917 -15.00 15.56 -16.36
N TYR A 918 -14.93 16.78 -16.90
CA TYR A 918 -14.21 17.06 -18.14
C TYR A 918 -12.69 16.83 -18.00
N HIS A 919 -12.10 17.11 -16.84
CA HIS A 919 -10.69 16.79 -16.60
C HIS A 919 -10.44 15.30 -16.40
N HIS A 920 -11.36 14.57 -15.75
CA HIS A 920 -11.24 13.13 -15.53
C HIS A 920 -11.23 12.35 -16.84
N TRP A 921 -12.20 12.63 -17.72
CA TRP A 921 -12.30 12.01 -19.05
C TRP A 921 -11.39 12.64 -20.09
N GLY A 922 -10.61 13.64 -19.69
CA GLY A 922 -9.77 14.46 -20.53
C GLY A 922 -10.46 15.00 -21.77
N MET A 923 -11.52 15.76 -21.58
CA MET A 923 -12.18 16.54 -22.64
C MET A 923 -11.67 17.98 -22.71
N VAL A 924 -10.94 18.44 -21.68
CA VAL A 924 -10.29 19.76 -21.66
C VAL A 924 -8.83 19.63 -21.24
N SER A 925 -7.93 20.21 -22.06
CA SER A 925 -6.49 20.25 -21.79
C SER A 925 -6.22 20.91 -20.43
N PRO A 926 -5.56 20.21 -19.48
CA PRO A 926 -5.14 20.81 -18.22
C PRO A 926 -4.08 21.89 -18.43
N PHE A 927 -3.31 21.82 -19.52
CA PHE A 927 -2.30 22.83 -19.86
C PHE A 927 -2.94 24.15 -20.25
N LYS A 928 -3.97 24.12 -21.10
CA LYS A 928 -4.73 25.32 -21.50
C LYS A 928 -5.42 25.96 -20.32
N VAL A 929 -6.14 25.18 -19.51
CA VAL A 929 -6.87 25.69 -18.33
C VAL A 929 -5.90 26.32 -17.33
N ALA A 930 -4.78 25.68 -17.01
CA ALA A 930 -3.78 26.25 -16.10
C ALA A 930 -3.15 27.54 -16.64
N ARG A 931 -2.79 27.56 -17.93
CA ARG A 931 -2.18 28.72 -18.58
C ARG A 931 -3.13 29.92 -18.61
N GLU A 932 -4.38 29.70 -19.00
CA GLU A 932 -5.38 30.77 -19.08
C GLU A 932 -5.76 31.29 -17.70
N ALA A 933 -5.94 30.41 -16.69
CA ALA A 933 -6.15 30.85 -15.32
C ALA A 933 -4.99 31.73 -14.82
N ALA A 934 -3.74 31.37 -15.16
CA ALA A 934 -2.56 32.15 -14.76
C ALA A 934 -2.51 33.54 -15.42
N MET A 935 -3.18 33.75 -16.55
CA MET A 935 -3.26 35.04 -17.24
C MET A 935 -4.21 36.03 -16.55
N ASP A 936 -5.23 35.56 -15.83
CA ASP A 936 -6.22 36.43 -15.17
C ASP A 936 -5.70 37.16 -13.92
N ARG A 937 -4.59 36.69 -13.33
CA ARG A 937 -3.80 37.35 -12.26
C ARG A 937 -4.61 37.94 -11.09
N ASN A 938 -5.69 37.28 -10.67
CA ASN A 938 -6.50 37.68 -9.52
C ASN A 938 -6.47 36.61 -8.39
N ALA A 939 -6.96 36.98 -7.20
CA ALA A 939 -6.95 36.10 -6.03
C ALA A 939 -7.72 34.78 -6.26
N GLY A 940 -8.84 34.85 -7.00
CA GLY A 940 -9.62 33.68 -7.36
C GLY A 940 -8.87 32.74 -8.30
N ALA A 941 -8.18 33.27 -9.31
CA ALA A 941 -7.30 32.52 -10.20
C ALA A 941 -6.13 31.85 -9.47
N ALA A 942 -5.45 32.59 -8.58
CA ALA A 942 -4.36 32.03 -7.77
C ALA A 942 -4.87 30.87 -6.89
N LYS A 943 -6.05 31.03 -6.27
CA LYS A 943 -6.65 29.97 -5.46
C LYS A 943 -7.12 28.78 -6.30
N PHE A 944 -7.66 29.02 -7.49
CA PHE A 944 -8.03 27.96 -8.43
C PHE A 944 -6.81 27.15 -8.86
N LEU A 945 -5.69 27.80 -9.20
CA LEU A 945 -4.44 27.13 -9.56
C LEU A 945 -3.85 26.31 -8.42
N ASP A 946 -3.98 26.75 -7.17
CA ASP A 946 -3.60 25.94 -6.00
C ASP A 946 -4.43 24.65 -5.92
N GLU A 947 -5.74 24.74 -6.08
CA GLU A 947 -6.61 23.54 -6.10
C GLU A 947 -6.32 22.65 -7.33
N PHE A 948 -6.09 23.27 -8.49
CA PHE A 948 -5.95 22.59 -9.77
C PHE A 948 -4.58 21.97 -10.03
N LEU A 949 -3.49 22.58 -9.54
CA LEU A 949 -2.12 22.11 -9.74
C LEU A 949 -1.47 21.53 -8.49
N VAL A 950 -2.01 21.80 -7.29
CA VAL A 950 -1.48 21.23 -6.04
C VAL A 950 -2.40 20.12 -5.55
N TRP A 951 -3.68 20.41 -5.30
CA TRP A 951 -4.60 19.42 -4.70
C TRP A 951 -5.04 18.32 -5.67
N ARG A 952 -5.21 18.64 -6.96
CA ARG A 952 -5.46 17.60 -7.98
C ARG A 952 -4.20 16.76 -8.22
N GLU A 953 -3.04 17.37 -8.48
CA GLU A 953 -1.82 16.65 -8.86
C GLU A 953 -1.17 15.87 -7.70
N ILE A 954 -1.37 16.27 -6.44
CA ILE A 954 -0.95 15.43 -5.30
C ILE A 954 -1.72 14.10 -5.25
N GLY A 955 -2.93 14.05 -5.81
CA GLY A 955 -3.68 12.81 -5.99
C GLY A 955 -3.04 11.88 -7.03
N PHE A 956 -2.54 12.43 -8.14
CA PHE A 956 -1.74 11.67 -9.11
C PHE A 956 -0.43 11.16 -8.47
N ASN A 957 0.26 12.00 -7.69
CA ASN A 957 1.44 11.58 -6.92
C ASN A 957 1.12 10.42 -5.96
N LEU A 958 0.04 10.53 -5.17
CA LEU A 958 -0.38 9.45 -4.27
C LEU A 958 -0.67 8.15 -5.03
N CYS A 959 -1.45 8.22 -6.10
CA CYS A 959 -1.88 7.03 -6.83
C CYS A 959 -0.72 6.35 -7.55
N LEU A 960 0.22 7.12 -8.12
CA LEU A 960 1.45 6.58 -8.72
C LEU A 960 2.29 5.78 -7.70
N HIS A 961 2.47 6.33 -6.49
CA HIS A 961 3.32 5.75 -5.46
C HIS A 961 2.64 4.68 -4.58
N ARG A 962 1.30 4.65 -4.53
CA ARG A 962 0.51 3.76 -3.67
C ARG A 962 -0.57 2.96 -4.42
N HIS A 963 -0.42 2.76 -5.73
CA HIS A 963 -1.40 2.10 -6.60
C HIS A 963 -2.01 0.84 -5.99
N ALA A 964 -1.18 -0.11 -5.54
CA ALA A 964 -1.63 -1.39 -4.98
C ALA A 964 -2.38 -1.26 -3.63
N LEU A 965 -2.34 -0.10 -2.99
CA LEU A 965 -2.88 0.13 -1.65
C LEU A 965 -4.12 1.05 -1.62
N LEU A 966 -4.55 1.59 -2.76
CA LEU A 966 -5.59 2.63 -2.82
C LEU A 966 -6.95 2.23 -2.22
N HIS A 967 -7.23 0.92 -2.14
CA HIS A 967 -8.44 0.35 -1.55
C HIS A 967 -8.28 -0.06 -0.08
N SER A 968 -7.14 0.24 0.55
CA SER A 968 -6.80 -0.20 1.92
C SER A 968 -6.48 0.98 2.82
N LEU A 969 -6.80 0.87 4.11
CA LEU A 969 -6.34 1.81 5.13
C LEU A 969 -4.80 1.93 5.19
N VAL A 970 -4.06 0.93 4.70
CA VAL A 970 -2.59 0.97 4.60
C VAL A 970 -2.10 2.14 3.75
N ALA A 971 -2.91 2.63 2.79
CA ALA A 971 -2.59 3.85 2.04
C ALA A 971 -2.57 5.12 2.89
N LEU A 972 -3.05 5.12 4.14
CA LEU A 972 -3.09 6.29 5.02
C LEU A 972 -1.78 6.51 5.82
N PRO A 973 -1.50 7.75 6.26
CA PRO A 973 -0.40 8.03 7.19
C PRO A 973 -0.51 7.20 8.48
N SER A 974 0.63 6.90 9.12
CA SER A 974 0.67 6.05 10.32
C SER A 974 -0.23 6.53 11.46
N TRP A 975 -0.30 7.85 11.69
CA TRP A 975 -1.16 8.44 12.73
C TRP A 975 -2.64 8.18 12.48
N ALA A 976 -3.08 8.26 11.21
CA ALA A 976 -4.48 8.05 10.83
C ALA A 976 -4.84 6.56 10.92
N ARG A 977 -3.90 5.67 10.59
CA ARG A 977 -4.07 4.22 10.77
C ARG A 977 -4.20 3.85 12.23
N ALA A 978 -3.30 4.34 13.08
CA ALA A 978 -3.32 4.07 14.51
C ALA A 978 -4.63 4.50 15.17
N THR A 979 -5.12 5.72 14.88
CA THR A 979 -6.39 6.20 15.46
C THR A 979 -7.60 5.43 14.94
N LEU A 980 -7.63 5.05 13.65
CA LEU A 980 -8.71 4.23 13.11
C LEU A 980 -8.71 2.80 13.67
N GLU A 981 -7.54 2.24 13.94
CA GLU A 981 -7.38 0.91 14.54
C GLU A 981 -7.78 0.89 16.02
N GLU A 982 -7.35 1.89 16.79
CA GLU A 982 -7.73 2.10 18.19
C GLU A 982 -9.26 2.15 18.35
N HIS A 983 -9.94 2.89 17.47
CA HIS A 983 -11.39 3.10 17.50
C HIS A 983 -12.16 2.14 16.57
N ALA A 984 -11.51 1.07 16.10
CA ALA A 984 -12.15 0.10 15.21
C ALA A 984 -13.30 -0.65 15.90
N ARG A 985 -13.22 -0.83 17.23
CA ARG A 985 -14.21 -1.58 18.03
C ARG A 985 -15.26 -0.71 18.73
N ASP A 986 -15.16 0.61 18.61
CA ASP A 986 -16.15 1.52 19.21
C ASP A 986 -17.57 1.18 18.74
N PRO A 987 -18.57 1.15 19.62
CA PRO A 987 -19.95 0.85 19.22
C PRO A 987 -20.47 1.93 18.27
N ARG A 988 -21.09 1.52 17.15
CA ARG A 988 -21.81 2.42 16.24
C ARG A 988 -23.28 2.41 16.63
N ALA A 989 -23.89 3.59 16.78
CA ALA A 989 -25.31 3.71 17.12
C ALA A 989 -26.22 3.01 16.11
N VAL A 990 -25.84 3.03 14.82
CA VAL A 990 -26.50 2.28 13.76
C VAL A 990 -25.47 1.88 12.70
N VAL A 991 -25.56 0.65 12.20
CA VAL A 991 -24.82 0.20 11.02
C VAL A 991 -25.80 0.08 9.87
N LEU A 992 -25.58 0.86 8.80
CA LEU A 992 -26.48 0.92 7.67
C LEU A 992 -26.04 -0.05 6.56
N PRO A 993 -26.97 -0.80 5.94
CA PRO A 993 -26.62 -1.58 4.76
C PRO A 993 -26.26 -0.64 3.61
N TYR A 994 -25.33 -1.06 2.74
CA TYR A 994 -24.91 -0.24 1.59
C TYR A 994 -26.09 0.22 0.73
N SER A 995 -27.16 -0.58 0.60
CA SER A 995 -28.34 -0.19 -0.18
C SER A 995 -29.08 1.05 0.36
N ALA A 996 -29.01 1.33 1.67
CA ALA A 996 -29.56 2.54 2.27
C ALA A 996 -28.67 3.75 1.96
N LEU A 997 -27.35 3.59 2.06
CA LEU A 997 -26.36 4.59 1.66
C LEU A 997 -26.49 4.90 0.16
N ASP A 998 -26.60 3.89 -0.70
CA ASP A 998 -26.68 4.06 -2.15
C ASP A 998 -27.92 4.84 -2.60
N ARG A 999 -29.06 4.62 -1.94
CA ARG A 999 -30.34 5.29 -2.24
C ARG A 999 -30.48 6.67 -1.58
N GLY A 1000 -29.60 7.05 -0.66
CA GLY A 1000 -29.81 8.24 0.18
C GLY A 1000 -31.06 8.09 1.04
N ALA A 1001 -31.14 6.97 1.78
CA ALA A 1001 -32.23 6.63 2.69
C ALA A 1001 -31.66 6.22 4.06
N THR A 1002 -30.79 7.06 4.60
CA THR A 1002 -30.07 6.85 5.87
C THR A 1002 -30.85 7.37 7.08
N GLY A 1003 -31.81 8.28 6.84
CA GLY A 1003 -32.50 9.02 7.90
C GLY A 1003 -31.79 10.33 8.28
N ASP A 1004 -30.56 10.56 7.78
CA ASP A 1004 -29.89 11.85 7.90
C ASP A 1004 -30.25 12.75 6.72
N ALA A 1005 -31.04 13.79 6.98
CA ALA A 1005 -31.61 14.63 5.94
C ALA A 1005 -30.55 15.30 5.04
N PHE A 1006 -29.41 15.75 5.60
CA PHE A 1006 -28.35 16.36 4.79
C PHE A 1006 -27.65 15.32 3.92
N TRP A 1007 -27.30 14.18 4.52
CA TRP A 1007 -26.59 13.13 3.81
C TRP A 1007 -27.42 12.54 2.68
N ASP A 1008 -28.71 12.30 2.95
CA ASP A 1008 -29.68 11.79 1.97
C ASP A 1008 -29.84 12.78 0.82
N ALA A 1009 -30.00 14.08 1.10
CA ALA A 1009 -30.04 15.12 0.06
C ALA A 1009 -28.74 15.19 -0.75
N ALA A 1010 -27.57 15.06 -0.11
CA ALA A 1010 -26.28 15.06 -0.80
C ALA A 1010 -26.09 13.83 -1.71
N GLN A 1011 -26.49 12.65 -1.23
CA GLN A 1011 -26.44 11.42 -2.01
C GLN A 1011 -27.42 11.47 -3.19
N GLN A 1012 -28.64 11.96 -2.97
CA GLN A 1012 -29.65 12.13 -4.03
C GLN A 1012 -29.19 13.17 -5.06
N GLN A 1013 -28.56 14.26 -4.61
CA GLN A 1013 -27.97 15.25 -5.51
C GLN A 1013 -26.88 14.60 -6.38
N LEU A 1014 -25.94 13.86 -5.79
CA LEU A 1014 -24.91 13.13 -6.55
C LEU A 1014 -25.52 12.11 -7.53
N ALA A 1015 -26.55 11.38 -7.09
CA ALA A 1015 -27.28 10.44 -7.94
C ALA A 1015 -28.02 11.14 -9.09
N LYS A 1016 -28.54 12.36 -8.88
CA LYS A 1016 -29.26 13.15 -9.89
C LYS A 1016 -28.32 13.86 -10.86
N THR A 1017 -27.22 14.44 -10.37
CA THR A 1017 -26.36 15.33 -11.17
C THR A 1017 -25.04 14.71 -11.59
N GLY A 1018 -24.60 13.61 -10.99
CA GLY A 1018 -23.30 13.00 -11.29
C GLY A 1018 -22.10 13.83 -10.83
N GLU A 1019 -22.34 14.91 -10.10
CA GLU A 1019 -21.34 15.74 -9.44
C GLU A 1019 -21.83 16.12 -8.04
N LEU A 1020 -20.91 16.25 -7.09
CA LEU A 1020 -21.19 16.70 -5.73
C LEU A 1020 -20.22 17.81 -5.35
N HIS A 1021 -20.76 18.96 -4.90
CA HIS A 1021 -19.96 20.11 -4.51
C HIS A 1021 -18.95 19.72 -3.42
N ASN A 1022 -17.69 20.17 -3.53
CA ASN A 1022 -16.60 19.67 -2.67
C ASN A 1022 -16.89 19.81 -1.16
N ASN A 1023 -17.44 20.95 -0.71
CA ASN A 1023 -17.80 21.12 0.70
C ASN A 1023 -18.89 20.16 1.19
N ALA A 1024 -19.87 19.83 0.32
CA ALA A 1024 -20.87 18.83 0.61
C ALA A 1024 -20.26 17.41 0.58
N ARG A 1025 -19.40 17.12 -0.41
CA ARG A 1025 -18.67 15.86 -0.57
C ARG A 1025 -17.79 15.54 0.64
N MET A 1026 -17.14 16.53 1.25
CA MET A 1026 -16.35 16.35 2.48
C MET A 1026 -17.21 15.95 3.69
N THR A 1027 -18.39 16.57 3.86
CA THR A 1027 -19.31 16.20 4.96
C THR A 1027 -19.95 14.83 4.68
N TRP A 1028 -20.44 14.61 3.45
CA TRP A 1028 -20.99 13.34 2.99
C TRP A 1028 -20.00 12.18 3.18
N GLY A 1029 -18.74 12.38 2.77
CA GLY A 1029 -17.71 11.35 2.82
C GLY A 1029 -17.22 10.99 4.23
N LYS A 1030 -17.18 11.95 5.16
CA LYS A 1030 -16.78 11.69 6.55
C LYS A 1030 -17.84 10.93 7.37
N ALA A 1031 -19.12 11.00 6.97
CA ALA A 1031 -20.20 10.32 7.67
C ALA A 1031 -20.14 8.78 7.55
N PHE A 1032 -19.50 8.24 6.50
CA PHE A 1032 -19.39 6.78 6.30
C PHE A 1032 -18.81 6.04 7.51
N LEU A 1033 -17.86 6.65 8.22
CA LEU A 1033 -17.20 6.03 9.37
C LEU A 1033 -18.17 5.73 10.53
N GLN A 1034 -19.24 6.51 10.65
CA GLN A 1034 -20.24 6.35 11.72
C GLN A 1034 -21.25 5.24 11.44
N TRP A 1035 -21.44 4.86 10.17
CA TRP A 1035 -22.51 3.94 9.75
C TRP A 1035 -22.01 2.62 9.17
N ALA A 1036 -20.70 2.45 9.05
CA ALA A 1036 -20.08 1.21 8.62
C ALA A 1036 -19.58 0.39 9.82
N PRO A 1037 -19.52 -0.95 9.71
CA PRO A 1037 -19.10 -1.81 10.80
C PRO A 1037 -17.61 -1.71 11.14
N SER A 1038 -16.79 -1.15 10.24
CA SER A 1038 -15.36 -0.93 10.46
C SER A 1038 -14.83 0.19 9.57
N PRO A 1039 -13.66 0.77 9.88
CA PRO A 1039 -13.03 1.78 9.03
C PRO A 1039 -12.73 1.28 7.61
N GLN A 1040 -12.35 0.01 7.44
CA GLN A 1040 -12.09 -0.58 6.13
C GLN A 1040 -13.40 -0.77 5.33
N ALA A 1041 -14.49 -1.14 6.00
CA ALA A 1041 -15.82 -1.21 5.38
C ALA A 1041 -16.31 0.20 4.99
N ALA A 1042 -16.06 1.22 5.82
CA ALA A 1042 -16.36 2.61 5.52
C ALA A 1042 -15.61 3.08 4.27
N LEU A 1043 -14.30 2.85 4.18
CA LEU A 1043 -13.49 3.19 3.01
C LEU A 1043 -14.02 2.50 1.74
N SER A 1044 -14.35 1.21 1.86
CA SER A 1044 -14.88 0.43 0.73
C SER A 1044 -16.23 0.96 0.25
N ALA A 1045 -17.16 1.27 1.16
CA ALA A 1045 -18.46 1.85 0.84
C ALA A 1045 -18.33 3.26 0.24
N ALA A 1046 -17.42 4.07 0.78
CA ALA A 1046 -17.13 5.43 0.35
C ALA A 1046 -16.57 5.46 -1.08
N LEU A 1047 -15.54 4.65 -1.38
CA LEU A 1047 -15.01 4.48 -2.73
C LEU A 1047 -16.10 4.00 -3.69
N HIS A 1048 -16.89 3.02 -3.25
CA HIS A 1048 -17.91 2.40 -4.08
C HIS A 1048 -19.03 3.37 -4.47
N ALA A 1049 -19.63 4.07 -3.50
CA ALA A 1049 -20.66 5.08 -3.76
C ALA A 1049 -20.12 6.21 -4.63
N ASN A 1050 -18.91 6.68 -4.33
CA ASN A 1050 -18.29 7.76 -5.06
C ASN A 1050 -18.02 7.39 -6.54
N HIS A 1051 -17.42 6.23 -6.81
CA HIS A 1051 -17.08 5.79 -8.17
C HIS A 1051 -18.28 5.40 -9.01
N ARG A 1052 -19.34 4.87 -8.36
CA ARG A 1052 -20.58 4.51 -9.05
C ARG A 1052 -21.36 5.72 -9.55
N TRP A 1053 -21.49 6.76 -8.73
CA TRP A 1053 -22.37 7.89 -9.04
C TRP A 1053 -21.66 9.08 -9.65
N ALA A 1054 -20.42 9.38 -9.26
CA ALA A 1054 -19.71 10.56 -9.74
C ALA A 1054 -19.13 10.34 -11.15
N LEU A 1055 -19.38 11.29 -12.05
CA LEU A 1055 -18.73 11.37 -13.36
C LEU A 1055 -17.21 11.60 -13.23
N ASP A 1056 -16.76 12.16 -12.10
CA ASP A 1056 -15.34 12.36 -11.75
C ASP A 1056 -14.77 11.28 -10.81
N GLY A 1057 -15.50 10.17 -10.60
CA GLY A 1057 -15.02 9.02 -9.83
C GLY A 1057 -13.99 8.18 -10.60
N CYS A 1058 -13.32 7.23 -9.95
CA CYS A 1058 -12.19 6.47 -10.54
C CYS A 1058 -11.04 7.37 -11.03
N ASP A 1059 -10.88 8.56 -10.46
CA ASP A 1059 -9.82 9.51 -10.77
C ASP A 1059 -8.80 9.61 -9.62
N PRO A 1060 -7.50 9.86 -9.86
CA PRO A 1060 -6.53 10.09 -8.80
C PRO A 1060 -6.93 11.18 -7.82
N ALA A 1061 -7.54 12.28 -8.28
CA ALA A 1061 -8.06 13.34 -7.40
C ALA A 1061 -9.25 12.84 -6.57
N SER A 1062 -10.06 11.93 -7.14
CA SER A 1062 -11.16 11.29 -6.43
C SER A 1062 -10.67 10.31 -5.36
N TYR A 1063 -9.66 9.48 -5.63
CA TYR A 1063 -9.07 8.59 -4.62
C TYR A 1063 -8.46 9.40 -3.47
N ALA A 1064 -7.70 10.45 -3.80
CA ALA A 1064 -7.14 11.40 -2.84
C ALA A 1064 -8.22 12.04 -1.95
N GLY A 1065 -9.33 12.49 -2.54
CA GLY A 1065 -10.46 13.06 -1.81
C GLY A 1065 -11.13 12.06 -0.87
N VAL A 1066 -11.30 10.81 -1.30
CA VAL A 1066 -11.88 9.74 -0.46
C VAL A 1066 -10.95 9.41 0.71
N LEU A 1067 -9.65 9.21 0.44
CA LEU A 1067 -8.65 8.92 1.47
C LEU A 1067 -8.46 10.08 2.46
N TRP A 1068 -8.71 11.32 2.02
CA TRP A 1068 -8.73 12.49 2.91
C TRP A 1068 -9.82 12.39 3.99
N TRP A 1069 -10.98 11.77 3.70
CA TRP A 1069 -12.04 11.56 4.71
C TRP A 1069 -11.52 10.75 5.90
N PHE A 1070 -10.57 9.85 5.66
CA PHE A 1070 -9.94 8.95 6.62
C PHE A 1070 -8.56 9.42 7.12
N GLY A 1071 -8.13 10.65 6.80
CA GLY A 1071 -6.94 11.28 7.38
C GLY A 1071 -5.75 11.48 6.45
N MET A 1072 -5.84 11.13 5.16
CA MET A 1072 -4.80 11.53 4.20
C MET A 1072 -4.70 13.06 4.09
N TYR A 1073 -3.49 13.61 4.02
CA TYR A 1073 -3.19 15.06 3.97
C TYR A 1073 -3.63 15.91 5.18
N ASP A 1074 -4.28 15.33 6.19
CA ASP A 1074 -4.69 16.02 7.41
C ASP A 1074 -3.68 15.79 8.55
N ALA A 1075 -3.87 16.48 9.67
CA ALA A 1075 -3.10 16.34 10.92
C ALA A 1075 -4.02 15.96 12.09
N PRO A 1076 -3.52 15.23 13.10
CA PRO A 1076 -4.30 14.84 14.26
C PRO A 1076 -4.86 16.07 14.98
N LYS A 1077 -6.12 16.02 15.40
CA LYS A 1077 -6.77 17.08 16.16
C LYS A 1077 -6.56 16.87 17.67
N SER A 1078 -6.33 17.97 18.39
CA SER A 1078 -5.83 17.98 19.78
C SER A 1078 -6.85 17.58 20.85
N SER A 1079 -8.09 17.26 20.47
CA SER A 1079 -9.18 16.96 21.41
C SER A 1079 -9.31 15.45 21.61
N PRO A 1080 -9.13 14.92 22.84
CA PRO A 1080 -9.27 13.48 23.08
C PRO A 1080 -10.73 13.03 22.93
N GLY A 1081 -10.94 12.00 22.09
CA GLY A 1081 -11.97 10.97 22.24
C GLY A 1081 -13.42 11.33 21.92
N THR A 1082 -13.75 11.70 20.68
CA THR A 1082 -15.10 11.33 20.18
C THR A 1082 -15.01 9.87 19.73
N PRO A 1083 -15.86 8.95 20.24
CA PRO A 1083 -15.89 7.59 19.75
C PRO A 1083 -15.95 7.55 18.22
N ILE A 1084 -15.36 6.52 17.62
CA ILE A 1084 -15.29 6.26 16.17
C ILE A 1084 -14.29 7.15 15.43
N SER A 1085 -14.27 8.47 15.66
CA SER A 1085 -13.47 9.42 14.85
C SER A 1085 -12.18 9.91 15.53
N SER A 1086 -12.16 10.00 16.85
CA SER A 1086 -10.97 10.35 17.65
C SER A 1086 -10.17 11.54 17.10
N SER A 1087 -8.92 11.33 16.68
CA SER A 1087 -8.00 12.37 16.21
C SER A 1087 -8.27 12.84 14.77
N LEU A 1088 -9.23 12.23 14.05
CA LEU A 1088 -9.61 12.67 12.70
C LEU A 1088 -10.44 13.96 12.75
N ALA A 1089 -10.27 14.83 11.75
CA ALA A 1089 -11.21 15.93 11.58
C ALA A 1089 -12.63 15.40 11.37
N THR A 1090 -13.59 15.89 12.15
CA THR A 1090 -15.01 15.55 12.02
C THR A 1090 -15.78 16.63 11.30
N ARG A 1091 -16.91 16.26 10.68
CA ARG A 1091 -17.88 17.19 10.09
C ARG A 1091 -19.27 16.69 10.43
N SER A 1092 -20.02 17.47 11.21
CA SER A 1092 -21.39 17.14 11.60
C SER A 1092 -22.35 17.35 10.41
N THR A 1093 -23.09 16.31 10.06
CA THR A 1093 -24.19 16.37 9.08
C THR A 1093 -25.32 17.26 9.58
N ALA A 1094 -25.67 17.21 10.87
CA ALA A 1094 -26.66 18.08 11.49
C ALA A 1094 -26.28 19.57 11.41
N ALA A 1095 -24.99 19.91 11.65
CA ALA A 1095 -24.52 21.28 11.47
C ALA A 1095 -24.54 21.72 10.00
N ALA A 1096 -24.26 20.79 9.07
CA ALA A 1096 -24.35 21.06 7.64
C ALA A 1096 -25.81 21.28 7.20
N ALA A 1097 -26.77 20.50 7.71
CA ALA A 1097 -28.20 20.67 7.43
C ALA A 1097 -28.72 22.07 7.81
N ARG A 1098 -28.20 22.67 8.89
CA ARG A 1098 -28.56 24.05 9.28
C ARG A 1098 -28.02 25.11 8.33
N ARG A 1099 -26.81 24.91 7.79
CA ARG A 1099 -26.17 25.84 6.85
C ARG A 1099 -26.66 25.66 5.42
N LEU A 1100 -27.09 24.44 5.08
CA LEU A 1100 -27.54 24.00 3.77
C LEU A 1100 -28.84 23.23 3.97
N PRO A 1101 -29.99 23.94 4.03
CA PRO A 1101 -31.28 23.31 4.22
C PRO A 1101 -31.47 22.19 3.18
N PRO A 1102 -31.66 20.92 3.59
CA PRO A 1102 -31.66 19.78 2.68
C PRO A 1102 -32.63 19.91 1.51
N ALA A 1103 -33.83 20.43 1.76
CA ALA A 1103 -34.84 20.67 0.72
C ALA A 1103 -34.35 21.69 -0.34
N GLN A 1104 -33.72 22.79 0.09
CA GLN A 1104 -33.16 23.79 -0.81
C GLN A 1104 -31.97 23.23 -1.59
N TYR A 1105 -31.11 22.46 -0.93
CA TYR A 1105 -29.95 21.84 -1.57
C TYR A 1105 -30.36 20.82 -2.64
N ALA A 1106 -31.35 19.96 -2.34
CA ALA A 1106 -31.90 18.99 -3.29
C ALA A 1106 -32.69 19.66 -4.45
N ALA A 1107 -33.28 20.82 -4.18
CA ALA A 1107 -33.99 21.62 -5.18
C ALA A 1107 -33.07 22.50 -6.05
N LEU A 1108 -31.77 22.57 -5.76
CA LEU A 1108 -30.83 23.35 -6.56
C LEU A 1108 -30.94 22.96 -8.03
N ALA A 1109 -31.22 23.96 -8.86
CA ALA A 1109 -31.28 23.81 -10.29
C ALA A 1109 -29.95 23.23 -10.81
N VAL A 1110 -30.10 22.38 -11.81
CA VAL A 1110 -29.07 21.54 -12.38
C VAL A 1110 -28.18 22.34 -13.34
#